data_AF-A0AAE4ZAB6-F1
#
_entry.id   AF-A0AAE4ZAB6-F1
#
_cell.length_a   1.000
_cell.length_b   1.000
_cell.length_c   1.000
_cell.angle_alpha   90.00
_cell.angle_beta   90.00
_cell.angle_gamma   90.00
#
_symmetry.space_group_name_H-M   'P 1'
#
loop_
_entity.id
_entity.type
_entity.pdbx_description
1 polymer ?
#
loop_
_entity_poly.entity_id
_entity_poly.type
_entity_poly.pdbx_seq_one_letter_code
_entity_poly.pdbx_strand_id
1 'polypeptide(L)'
;MTVHSTDLVPFPAQLEAIEAPSGPTLVLAGPGAGKTFCLIRRVAYLIEKLDVAPQRICTVTFTNKAAEEVTTRLHGRLGSLADRISRGTLHALCLGLLREHPEELGLRRGFGVADDEYQKLLLRRLNVWPEKRRGHLLNLFGRHRLEGYELTEGDEALFESYLSLLREKNLVDFDDIITLTERLLREHPAIADEMASRWDHLLIDEFQDLDATQYAIIKRLAEEHRNIFAVGDDEQSIFSWRGSDPRILWRFATEFEAREIILDKNCRCSRQIFEVARRLMRENPELFRKEITAERDAPYEVAAYGFEDEAAETAWIIEDILNDRTRSSLSWGDYAVLYRQHFVGRYLESRLVAAGLPCRLARGRSLLDDPVVAYVVASLRLVTAPDDPINVEAFAERMLPHALMAEVRTLAGREGVDLLAALRSYARNHPRMHPDTKKAWRFIYHVENLRALYESHDTLAGLVDELLSQRVKPYENRLEEHYEELEDPLSFPGAAELADALRATVNRGGRVWIRPRGGVEIALRGMLMSVGIPVAIDYLLDEDDANPADLVLDSEDERPRPLTTTAFKALQLIHSRDFAEVLTDFVAFDLETTDLDPMTCEIVEIGAARVRDGRVVDTFHSLVRPDRPVTASAAEVHGYTEAELADAPPLAQVWPRLAEFVGDDVLVAHNGLGFDVPVLRRQLDRFTDSSNLVFFDTLPLARSLFRESARLGDLAERFAVGLERAHHALDDAVALAEVYRELGARKRERARKAALVNLLDFVGLGLALEPWPGQTDEDRLLRNLAVPFALGRYSDCLDYYEGELEQTAPGAPEMEEVIARLGGRKVMERIRAERRPAERYPAAVARLRALIEVSGAETLEESAARFLERVALSTSEGVEADPHRVNLLTLHSTKGLEFSRVYVVGVEDYQMPGYYAALESRTDETNEARRLLYVGMTRARDRLVLTRTDRRRGKDSGGALFLDELALSPTRP
;
A
#
# COMPACT_ATOMS: atom_id res chain seq x y z
N MET A 1 -0.68 27.18 -1.48
CA MET A 1 0.62 27.85 -1.25
C MET A 1 0.94 27.91 0.25
N THR A 2 1.84 27.06 0.72
CA THR A 2 2.45 27.16 2.06
C THR A 2 3.93 27.47 1.86
N VAL A 3 4.32 28.66 2.29
CA VAL A 3 5.69 29.18 2.20
C VAL A 3 6.61 28.27 3.02
N HIS A 4 7.53 27.57 2.35
CA HIS A 4 8.68 26.89 2.95
C HIS A 4 9.71 27.93 3.45
N SER A 5 9.34 28.74 4.43
CA SER A 5 10.29 29.63 5.12
C SER A 5 11.00 28.82 6.21
N THR A 6 12.27 28.49 5.95
CA THR A 6 13.19 27.84 6.89
C THR A 6 13.63 28.74 8.06
N ASP A 7 13.16 29.99 8.13
CA ASP A 7 13.57 31.01 9.10
C ASP A 7 12.41 31.52 9.98
N LEU A 8 11.58 30.61 10.50
CA LEU A 8 10.69 30.94 11.60
C LEU A 8 11.52 31.20 12.88
N VAL A 9 11.40 32.41 13.43
CA VAL A 9 12.00 32.79 14.71
C VAL A 9 11.20 32.11 15.83
N PRO A 10 11.83 31.26 16.67
CA PRO A 10 11.14 30.61 17.77
C PRO A 10 10.67 31.62 18.82
N PHE A 11 9.50 31.39 19.41
CA PHE A 11 9.05 32.14 20.59
C PHE A 11 9.94 31.86 21.81
N PRO A 12 9.96 32.72 22.85
CA PRO A 12 10.82 32.53 24.02
C PRO A 12 10.72 31.14 24.67
N ALA A 13 9.50 30.62 24.90
CA ALA A 13 9.32 29.27 25.48
C ALA A 13 9.76 28.15 24.52
N GLN A 14 9.61 28.35 23.20
CA GLN A 14 10.10 27.39 22.21
C GLN A 14 11.63 27.39 22.16
N LEU A 15 12.26 28.57 22.26
CA LEU A 15 13.71 28.70 22.32
C LEU A 15 14.25 28.05 23.60
N GLU A 16 13.59 28.25 24.75
CA GLU A 16 13.93 27.58 26.00
C GLU A 16 13.90 26.05 25.86
N ALA A 17 12.88 25.51 25.18
CA ALA A 17 12.80 24.07 24.88
C ALA A 17 13.93 23.60 23.96
N ILE A 18 14.21 24.35 22.88
CA ILE A 18 15.24 23.99 21.90
C ILE A 18 16.64 24.01 22.53
N GLU A 19 16.92 24.99 23.38
CA GLU A 19 18.23 25.23 24.01
C GLU A 19 18.35 24.57 25.39
N ALA A 20 17.35 23.79 25.81
CA ALA A 20 17.36 23.11 27.11
C ALA A 20 18.68 22.36 27.35
N PRO A 21 19.24 22.37 28.56
CA PRO A 21 20.44 21.60 28.86
C PRO A 21 20.18 20.10 28.68
N SER A 22 21.25 19.31 28.57
CA SER A 22 21.15 17.85 28.60
C SER A 22 20.51 17.39 29.92
N GLY A 23 19.68 16.35 29.84
CA GLY A 23 18.86 15.83 30.94
C GLY A 23 17.39 15.67 30.55
N PRO A 24 16.54 15.18 31.48
CA PRO A 24 15.14 14.92 31.18
C PRO A 24 14.36 16.22 31.02
N THR A 25 13.72 16.40 29.88
CA THR A 25 12.92 17.58 29.55
C THR A 25 11.54 17.16 29.10
N LEU A 26 10.51 17.76 29.69
CA LEU A 26 9.12 17.60 29.30
C LEU A 26 8.61 18.90 28.69
N VAL A 27 8.35 18.89 27.39
CA VAL A 27 7.74 20.01 26.69
C VAL A 27 6.24 19.79 26.63
N LEU A 28 5.52 20.53 27.48
CA LEU A 28 4.06 20.57 27.51
C LEU A 28 3.58 21.65 26.56
N ALA A 29 2.68 21.31 25.66
CA ALA A 29 2.29 22.22 24.60
C ALA A 29 0.79 22.16 24.35
N GLY A 30 0.16 23.32 24.16
CA GLY A 30 -1.22 23.39 23.68
C GLY A 30 -1.38 23.04 22.20
N PRO A 31 -2.63 22.99 21.69
CA PRO A 31 -2.89 22.86 20.26
C PRO A 31 -2.25 24.03 19.51
N GLY A 32 -1.49 23.73 18.46
CA GLY A 32 -0.88 24.76 17.62
C GLY A 32 0.31 25.49 18.24
N ALA A 33 0.88 25.00 19.35
CA ALA A 33 2.02 25.63 20.01
C ALA A 33 3.39 25.31 19.39
N GLY A 34 3.42 24.52 18.31
CA GLY A 34 4.65 24.20 17.58
C GLY A 34 5.48 23.06 18.17
N LYS A 35 4.86 22.05 18.80
CA LYS A 35 5.59 20.93 19.44
C LYS A 35 6.54 20.19 18.49
N THR A 36 6.06 19.76 17.32
CA THR A 36 6.91 19.11 16.30
C THR A 36 8.02 20.05 15.79
N PHE A 37 7.76 21.36 15.69
CA PHE A 37 8.79 22.35 15.35
C PHE A 37 9.89 22.41 16.42
N CYS A 38 9.53 22.45 17.70
CA CYS A 38 10.50 22.39 18.81
C CYS A 38 11.33 21.11 18.76
N LEU A 39 10.70 19.96 18.51
CA LEU A 39 11.40 18.68 18.41
C LEU A 39 12.44 18.68 17.28
N ILE A 40 12.06 19.10 16.07
CA ILE A 40 12.96 19.16 14.91
C ILE A 40 14.11 20.14 15.15
N ARG A 41 13.81 21.32 15.69
CA ARG A 41 14.81 22.34 16.01
C ARG A 41 15.73 21.90 17.14
N ARG A 42 15.24 21.10 18.10
CA ARG A 42 16.07 20.49 19.14
C ARG A 42 17.06 19.50 18.54
N VAL A 43 16.64 18.63 17.63
CA VAL A 43 17.55 17.72 16.90
C VAL A 43 18.64 18.52 16.17
N ALA A 44 18.24 19.55 15.43
CA ALA A 44 19.19 20.41 14.74
C ALA A 44 20.15 21.12 15.71
N TYR A 45 19.66 21.59 16.86
CA TYR A 45 20.50 22.23 17.89
C TYR A 45 21.51 21.25 18.50
N LEU A 46 21.11 20.01 18.80
CA LEU A 46 22.01 18.97 19.31
C LEU A 46 23.19 18.73 18.35
N ILE A 47 22.92 18.69 17.05
CA ILE A 47 23.95 18.46 16.03
C ILE A 47 24.77 19.72 15.76
N GLU A 48 24.12 20.83 15.43
CA GLU A 48 24.77 22.07 14.96
C GLU A 48 25.48 22.84 16.07
N LYS A 49 25.01 22.75 17.32
CA LYS A 49 25.50 23.58 18.45
C LYS A 49 26.16 22.77 19.55
N LEU A 50 25.68 21.55 19.81
CA LEU A 50 26.22 20.68 20.85
C LEU A 50 27.14 19.58 20.30
N ASP A 51 27.37 19.56 18.98
CA ASP A 51 28.27 18.62 18.29
C ASP A 51 27.96 17.13 18.58
N VAL A 52 26.67 16.83 18.79
CA VAL A 52 26.20 15.46 18.98
C VAL A 52 26.21 14.74 17.64
N ALA A 53 26.89 13.59 17.57
CA ALA A 53 26.91 12.78 16.36
C ALA A 53 25.49 12.30 16.00
N PRO A 54 25.02 12.43 14.75
CA PRO A 54 23.63 12.11 14.37
C PRO A 54 23.18 10.68 14.73
N GLN A 55 24.08 9.69 14.69
CA GLN A 55 23.78 8.28 15.05
C GLN A 55 23.44 8.11 16.53
N ARG A 56 23.86 9.05 17.38
CA ARG A 56 23.62 9.05 18.82
C ARG A 56 22.25 9.63 19.17
N ILE A 57 21.44 9.99 18.19
CA ILE A 57 20.12 10.60 18.36
C ILE A 57 19.05 9.63 17.87
N CYS A 58 18.05 9.37 18.70
CA CYS A 58 16.85 8.61 18.34
C CYS A 58 15.60 9.47 18.47
N THR A 59 14.80 9.53 17.41
CA THR A 59 13.53 10.27 17.35
C THR A 59 12.36 9.33 17.08
N VAL A 60 11.43 9.24 18.02
CA VAL A 60 10.29 8.32 17.96
C VAL A 60 8.98 9.09 17.90
N THR A 61 8.03 8.58 17.11
CA THR A 61 6.67 9.13 17.00
C THR A 61 5.62 8.05 17.19
N PHE A 62 4.37 8.44 17.45
CA PHE A 62 3.26 7.49 17.61
C PHE A 62 2.70 6.95 16.29
N THR A 63 2.76 7.73 15.19
CA THR A 63 2.14 7.36 13.90
C THR A 63 3.12 7.46 12.74
N ASN A 64 2.94 6.64 11.70
CA ASN A 64 3.80 6.70 10.50
C ASN A 64 3.78 8.08 9.83
N LYS A 65 2.60 8.72 9.76
CA LYS A 65 2.48 10.07 9.20
C LYS A 65 3.32 11.10 9.97
N ALA A 66 3.32 11.02 11.30
CA ALA A 66 4.19 11.88 12.12
C ALA A 66 5.67 11.57 11.87
N ALA A 67 6.03 10.28 11.74
CA ALA A 67 7.40 9.88 11.40
C ALA A 67 7.84 10.42 10.03
N GLU A 68 6.99 10.34 9.00
CA GLU A 68 7.22 10.87 7.65
C GLU A 68 7.33 12.40 7.63
N GLU A 69 6.48 13.09 8.39
CA GLU A 69 6.53 14.54 8.54
C GLU A 69 7.84 14.98 9.22
N VAL A 70 8.20 14.34 10.34
CA VAL A 70 9.48 14.56 11.03
C VAL A 70 10.65 14.28 10.09
N THR A 71 10.58 13.18 9.34
CA THR A 71 11.59 12.82 8.33
C THR A 71 11.77 13.90 7.29
N THR A 72 10.69 14.32 6.65
CA THR A 72 10.70 15.31 5.56
C THR A 72 11.24 16.64 6.06
N ARG A 73 10.80 17.08 7.24
CA ARG A 73 11.26 18.35 7.82
C ARG A 73 12.71 18.29 8.30
N LEU A 74 13.17 17.16 8.84
CA LEU A 74 14.57 16.96 9.17
C LEU A 74 15.46 16.99 7.92
N HIS A 75 15.05 16.34 6.82
CA HIS A 75 15.76 16.42 5.54
C HIS A 75 15.83 17.85 5.00
N GLY A 76 14.70 18.57 5.04
CA GLY A 76 14.67 19.97 4.62
C GLY A 76 15.61 20.87 5.44
N ARG A 77 15.95 20.51 6.68
CA ARG A 77 16.84 21.28 7.56
C ARG A 77 18.30 20.81 7.54
N LEU A 78 18.53 19.49 7.56
CA LEU A 78 19.85 18.87 7.80
C LEU A 78 20.42 18.18 6.55
N GLY A 79 19.66 18.08 5.46
CA GLY A 79 20.06 17.34 4.26
C GLY A 79 20.32 15.87 4.55
N SER A 80 21.40 15.32 3.98
CA SER A 80 21.78 13.90 4.14
C SER A 80 22.20 13.50 5.55
N LEU A 81 22.45 14.46 6.46
CA LEU A 81 22.70 14.13 7.87
C LEU A 81 21.47 13.52 8.55
N ALA A 82 20.27 13.80 8.05
CA ALA A 82 19.02 13.25 8.58
C ALA A 82 18.93 11.72 8.43
N ASP A 83 19.59 11.13 7.43
CA ASP A 83 19.61 9.67 7.21
C ASP A 83 20.40 8.91 8.27
N ARG A 84 21.28 9.61 8.98
CA ARG A 84 22.13 9.04 10.03
C ARG A 84 21.44 9.00 11.40
N ILE A 85 20.26 9.60 11.53
CA ILE A 85 19.49 9.68 12.79
C ILE A 85 18.55 8.47 12.87
N SER A 86 18.53 7.77 14.00
CA SER A 86 17.52 6.74 14.23
C SER A 86 16.14 7.40 14.31
N ARG A 87 15.22 7.04 13.42
CA ARG A 87 13.89 7.66 13.33
C ARG A 87 12.81 6.65 12.94
N GLY A 88 11.60 6.83 13.46
CA GLY A 88 10.47 5.99 13.10
C GLY A 88 9.31 6.06 14.10
N THR A 89 8.45 5.05 14.04
CA THR A 89 7.44 4.82 15.09
C THR A 89 8.01 3.97 16.22
N LEU A 90 7.36 3.98 17.37
CA LEU A 90 7.76 3.11 18.49
C LEU A 90 7.71 1.63 18.12
N HIS A 91 6.70 1.20 17.34
CA HIS A 91 6.63 -0.18 16.86
C HIS A 91 7.81 -0.54 15.95
N ALA A 92 8.22 0.36 15.05
CA ALA A 92 9.38 0.14 14.18
C ALA A 92 10.68 0.04 15.00
N LEU A 93 10.84 0.89 16.02
CA LEU A 93 11.98 0.81 16.95
C LEU A 93 11.99 -0.53 17.71
N CYS A 94 10.89 -0.90 18.35
CA CYS A 94 10.76 -2.16 19.09
C CYS A 94 11.02 -3.38 18.20
N LEU A 95 10.46 -3.40 16.99
CA LEU A 95 10.69 -4.48 16.03
C LEU A 95 12.17 -4.59 15.64
N GLY A 96 12.85 -3.46 15.44
CA GLY A 96 14.30 -3.43 15.20
C GLY A 96 15.09 -4.05 16.36
N LEU A 97 14.78 -3.66 17.59
CA LEU A 97 15.44 -4.19 18.80
C LEU A 97 15.22 -5.71 18.96
N LEU A 98 13.99 -6.20 18.72
CA LEU A 98 13.66 -7.62 18.80
C LEU A 98 14.44 -8.48 17.81
N ARG A 99 14.73 -7.94 16.61
CA ARG A 99 15.45 -8.68 15.56
C ARG A 99 16.91 -8.93 15.87
N GLU A 100 17.49 -8.17 16.78
CA GLU A 100 18.89 -8.31 17.17
C GLU A 100 19.09 -9.49 18.12
N HIS A 101 18.10 -9.75 18.99
CA HIS A 101 18.15 -10.83 20.00
C HIS A 101 16.84 -11.65 20.07
N PRO A 102 16.35 -12.22 18.95
CA PRO A 102 15.10 -12.98 18.93
C PRO A 102 15.18 -14.26 19.79
N GLU A 103 16.36 -14.87 19.83
CA GLU A 103 16.61 -16.15 20.50
C GLU A 103 16.37 -16.09 22.02
N GLU A 104 16.67 -14.94 22.64
CA GLU A 104 16.45 -14.68 24.08
C GLU A 104 14.96 -14.73 24.46
N LEU A 105 14.08 -14.51 23.49
CA LEU A 105 12.63 -14.50 23.67
C LEU A 105 11.94 -15.78 23.18
N GLY A 106 12.72 -16.77 22.75
CA GLY A 106 12.22 -17.99 22.12
C GLY A 106 11.68 -17.78 20.70
N LEU A 107 12.06 -16.68 20.04
CA LEU A 107 11.77 -16.44 18.62
C LEU A 107 12.93 -16.95 17.76
N ARG A 108 12.63 -17.40 16.54
CA ARG A 108 13.66 -17.73 15.56
C ARG A 108 13.99 -16.48 14.75
N ARG A 109 15.24 -16.36 14.27
CA ARG A 109 15.63 -15.30 13.33
C ARG A 109 14.71 -15.28 12.11
N GLY A 110 14.50 -14.10 11.53
CA GLY A 110 13.62 -13.91 10.39
C GLY A 110 12.12 -14.02 10.73
N PHE A 111 11.72 -13.79 11.98
CA PHE A 111 10.30 -13.79 12.33
C PHE A 111 9.54 -12.68 11.59
N GLY A 112 8.31 -13.00 11.17
CA GLY A 112 7.41 -12.10 10.45
C GLY A 112 6.42 -11.38 11.37
N VAL A 113 5.69 -10.40 10.81
CA VAL A 113 4.65 -9.66 11.52
C VAL A 113 3.27 -10.07 11.02
N ALA A 114 2.39 -10.52 11.91
CA ALA A 114 1.02 -10.88 11.61
C ALA A 114 0.11 -9.64 11.63
N ASP A 115 -0.41 -9.25 10.46
CA ASP A 115 -1.38 -8.16 10.36
C ASP A 115 -2.80 -8.56 10.81
N ASP A 116 -3.69 -7.58 10.93
CA ASP A 116 -5.08 -7.80 11.38
C ASP A 116 -5.86 -8.79 10.50
N GLU A 117 -5.60 -8.84 9.19
CA GLU A 117 -6.22 -9.81 8.27
C GLU A 117 -5.72 -11.24 8.57
N TYR A 118 -4.40 -11.40 8.70
CA TYR A 118 -3.77 -12.67 9.04
C TYR A 118 -4.24 -13.19 10.40
N GLN A 119 -4.26 -12.33 11.43
CA GLN A 119 -4.75 -12.66 12.77
C GLN A 119 -6.22 -13.13 12.74
N LYS A 120 -7.08 -12.48 11.94
CA LYS A 120 -8.48 -12.90 11.75
C LYS A 120 -8.60 -14.26 11.04
N LEU A 121 -7.76 -14.54 10.05
CA LEU A 121 -7.74 -15.86 9.40
C LEU A 121 -7.25 -16.95 10.35
N LEU A 122 -6.27 -16.65 11.20
CA LEU A 122 -5.79 -17.55 12.25
C LEU A 122 -6.91 -17.90 13.24
N LEU A 123 -7.64 -16.90 13.76
CA LEU A 123 -8.79 -17.13 14.65
C LEU A 123 -9.90 -17.95 13.99
N ARG A 124 -10.10 -17.80 12.68
CA ARG A 124 -11.07 -18.62 11.95
C ARG A 124 -10.66 -20.09 11.93
N ARG A 125 -9.36 -20.39 11.78
CA ARG A 125 -8.84 -21.77 11.87
C ARG A 125 -9.01 -22.36 13.26
N LEU A 126 -8.97 -21.53 14.29
CA LEU A 126 -9.35 -21.88 15.66
C LEU A 126 -10.88 -22.00 15.86
N ASN A 127 -11.66 -22.09 14.77
CA ASN A 127 -13.12 -22.23 14.79
C ASN A 127 -13.87 -21.08 15.49
N VAL A 128 -13.32 -19.87 15.48
CA VAL A 128 -14.01 -18.70 16.03
C VAL A 128 -15.06 -18.18 15.04
N TRP A 129 -16.33 -18.41 15.40
CA TRP A 129 -17.51 -17.91 14.69
C TRP A 129 -18.42 -17.10 15.63
N PRO A 130 -19.18 -16.10 15.12
CA PRO A 130 -19.16 -15.54 13.77
C PRO A 130 -17.98 -14.57 13.54
N GLU A 131 -17.74 -14.17 12.29
CA GLU A 131 -16.63 -13.28 11.91
C GLU A 131 -16.50 -12.02 12.80
N LYS A 132 -17.61 -11.42 13.20
CA LYS A 132 -17.64 -10.22 14.06
C LYS A 132 -16.98 -10.44 15.43
N ARG A 133 -16.94 -11.68 15.94
CA ARG A 133 -16.28 -12.04 17.20
C ARG A 133 -14.77 -11.95 17.10
N ARG A 134 -14.18 -12.16 15.91
CA ARG A 134 -12.71 -12.21 15.73
C ARG A 134 -12.05 -10.89 16.09
N GLY A 135 -12.53 -9.77 15.53
CA GLY A 135 -11.99 -8.44 15.86
C GLY A 135 -12.19 -8.05 17.33
N HIS A 136 -13.30 -8.51 17.94
CA HIS A 136 -13.52 -8.29 19.38
C HIS A 136 -12.52 -9.08 20.23
N LEU A 137 -12.24 -10.35 19.90
CA LEU A 137 -11.25 -11.16 20.60
C LEU A 137 -9.84 -10.58 20.48
N LEU A 138 -9.43 -10.12 19.29
CA LEU A 138 -8.10 -9.48 19.14
C LEU A 138 -7.97 -8.25 20.05
N ASN A 139 -9.04 -7.45 20.17
CA ASN A 139 -9.05 -6.35 21.14
C ASN A 139 -8.93 -6.86 22.59
N LEU A 140 -9.67 -7.91 22.98
CA LEU A 140 -9.56 -8.50 24.31
C LEU A 140 -8.16 -9.07 24.60
N PHE A 141 -7.52 -9.70 23.60
CA PHE A 141 -6.16 -10.23 23.70
C PHE A 141 -5.13 -9.13 23.90
N GLY A 142 -5.25 -8.02 23.17
CA GLY A 142 -4.41 -6.83 23.39
C GLY A 142 -4.59 -6.26 24.79
N ARG A 143 -5.83 -6.11 25.27
CA ARG A 143 -6.11 -5.66 26.64
C ARG A 143 -5.60 -6.63 27.71
N HIS A 144 -5.68 -7.94 27.47
CA HIS A 144 -5.14 -8.95 28.37
C HIS A 144 -3.61 -8.78 28.54
N ARG A 145 -2.90 -8.59 27.42
CA ARG A 145 -1.44 -8.40 27.38
C ARG A 145 -0.96 -7.06 27.94
N LEU A 146 -1.65 -5.97 27.59
CA LEU A 146 -1.18 -4.60 27.84
C LEU A 146 -1.82 -3.95 29.08
N GLU A 147 -3.05 -4.31 29.42
CA GLU A 147 -3.82 -3.71 30.52
C GLU A 147 -4.02 -4.69 31.70
N GLY A 148 -3.63 -5.95 31.57
CA GLY A 148 -3.89 -6.99 32.57
C GLY A 148 -5.37 -7.38 32.67
N TYR A 149 -6.13 -7.22 31.60
CA TYR A 149 -7.55 -7.61 31.55
C TYR A 149 -7.71 -9.13 31.73
N GLU A 150 -8.53 -9.57 32.69
CA GLU A 150 -8.80 -11.00 32.91
C GLU A 150 -9.73 -11.56 31.81
N LEU A 151 -9.24 -12.55 31.06
CA LEU A 151 -10.02 -13.27 30.06
C LEU A 151 -10.93 -14.30 30.73
N THR A 152 -12.01 -14.68 30.05
CA THR A 152 -12.80 -15.85 30.45
C THR A 152 -12.00 -17.13 30.20
N GLU A 153 -12.24 -18.22 30.95
CA GLU A 153 -11.53 -19.50 30.77
C GLU A 153 -11.54 -19.99 29.31
N GLY A 154 -12.66 -19.80 28.59
CA GLY A 154 -12.77 -20.15 27.18
C GLY A 154 -11.98 -19.22 26.24
N ASP A 155 -11.91 -17.92 26.55
CA ASP A 155 -11.13 -16.96 25.76
C ASP A 155 -9.63 -17.07 26.05
N GLU A 156 -9.25 -17.43 27.27
CA GLU A 156 -7.86 -17.71 27.68
C GLU A 156 -7.31 -18.95 26.97
N ALA A 157 -8.07 -20.05 26.90
CA ALA A 157 -7.69 -21.22 26.11
C ALA A 157 -7.54 -20.90 24.61
N LEU A 158 -8.39 -20.02 24.08
CA LEU A 158 -8.28 -19.53 22.70
C LEU A 158 -7.06 -18.63 22.50
N PHE A 159 -6.74 -17.77 23.47
CA PHE A 159 -5.56 -16.91 23.45
C PHE A 159 -4.27 -17.72 23.45
N GLU A 160 -4.15 -18.73 24.30
CA GLU A 160 -3.00 -19.64 24.31
C GLU A 160 -2.85 -20.41 23.00
N SER A 161 -3.97 -20.89 22.44
CA SER A 161 -3.97 -21.55 21.13
C SER A 161 -3.54 -20.60 20.01
N TYR A 162 -3.98 -19.34 20.06
CA TYR A 162 -3.60 -18.28 19.13
C TYR A 162 -2.09 -17.98 19.20
N LEU A 163 -1.54 -17.78 20.40
CA LEU A 163 -0.11 -17.55 20.60
C LEU A 163 0.74 -18.75 20.16
N SER A 164 0.27 -19.98 20.45
CA SER A 164 0.96 -21.20 20.03
C SER A 164 1.11 -21.27 18.51
N LEU A 165 0.05 -20.96 17.76
CA LEU A 165 0.10 -20.94 16.29
C LEU A 165 0.99 -19.82 15.73
N LEU A 166 1.00 -18.63 16.35
CA LEU A 166 1.94 -17.57 15.97
C LEU A 166 3.39 -18.03 16.13
N ARG A 167 3.73 -18.65 17.27
CA ARG A 167 5.08 -19.18 17.53
C ARG A 167 5.48 -20.29 16.55
N GLU A 168 4.58 -21.25 16.28
CA GLU A 168 4.80 -22.32 15.29
C GLU A 168 5.21 -21.74 13.93
N LYS A 169 4.58 -20.63 13.55
CA LYS A 169 4.79 -19.93 12.28
C LYS A 169 5.91 -18.90 12.30
N ASN A 170 6.60 -18.74 13.43
CA ASN A 170 7.60 -17.70 13.63
C ASN A 170 7.07 -16.28 13.34
N LEU A 171 5.87 -15.98 13.86
CA LEU A 171 5.21 -14.69 13.70
C LEU A 171 5.02 -14.02 15.06
N VAL A 172 5.02 -12.69 15.04
CA VAL A 172 4.58 -11.85 16.16
C VAL A 172 3.46 -10.92 15.68
N ASP A 173 2.49 -10.61 16.53
CA ASP A 173 1.52 -9.55 16.24
C ASP A 173 1.99 -8.18 16.75
N PHE A 174 1.18 -7.13 16.54
CA PHE A 174 1.55 -5.76 16.95
C PHE A 174 1.73 -5.61 18.46
N ASP A 175 0.93 -6.30 19.26
CA ASP A 175 1.02 -6.22 20.72
C ASP A 175 2.23 -7.02 21.22
N ASP A 176 2.55 -8.14 20.57
CA ASP A 176 3.74 -8.93 20.83
C ASP A 176 5.01 -8.11 20.57
N ILE A 177 5.07 -7.27 19.53
CA ILE A 177 6.22 -6.38 19.29
C ILE A 177 6.50 -5.51 20.51
N ILE A 178 5.48 -4.94 21.14
CA ILE A 178 5.64 -4.09 22.32
C ILE A 178 5.96 -4.93 23.56
N THR A 179 5.14 -5.94 23.85
CA THR A 179 5.26 -6.74 25.08
C THR A 179 6.53 -7.59 25.14
N LEU A 180 6.97 -8.16 24.03
CA LEU A 180 8.22 -8.91 23.97
C LEU A 180 9.44 -8.00 24.08
N THR A 181 9.37 -6.77 23.56
CA THR A 181 10.46 -5.80 23.71
C THR A 181 10.60 -5.37 25.17
N GLU A 182 9.49 -5.07 25.85
CA GLU A 182 9.51 -4.79 27.29
C GLU A 182 10.13 -5.97 28.06
N ARG A 183 9.70 -7.19 27.75
CA ARG A 183 10.23 -8.40 28.38
C ARG A 183 11.73 -8.56 28.16
N LEU A 184 12.21 -8.37 26.93
CA LEU A 184 13.65 -8.43 26.62
C LEU A 184 14.44 -7.45 27.48
N LEU A 185 13.99 -6.20 27.52
CA LEU A 185 14.70 -5.14 28.22
C LEU A 185 14.68 -5.32 29.75
N ARG A 186 13.61 -5.92 30.29
CA ARG A 186 13.44 -6.21 31.71
C ARG A 186 14.21 -7.46 32.16
N GLU A 187 14.20 -8.53 31.36
CA GLU A 187 14.79 -9.82 31.74
C GLU A 187 16.26 -9.93 31.37
N HIS A 188 16.74 -9.16 30.39
CA HIS A 188 18.13 -9.17 29.92
C HIS A 188 18.77 -7.77 30.04
N PRO A 189 19.10 -7.32 31.27
CA PRO A 189 19.58 -5.95 31.51
C PRO A 189 20.87 -5.61 30.76
N ALA A 190 21.78 -6.59 30.56
CA ALA A 190 23.01 -6.35 29.81
C ALA A 190 22.76 -6.03 28.32
N ILE A 191 21.78 -6.70 27.70
CA ILE A 191 21.35 -6.42 26.31
C ILE A 191 20.69 -5.04 26.26
N ALA A 192 19.86 -4.73 27.25
CA ALA A 192 19.21 -3.43 27.35
C ALA A 192 20.21 -2.28 27.51
N ASP A 193 21.27 -2.44 28.29
CA ASP A 193 22.35 -1.46 28.43
C ASP A 193 23.11 -1.28 27.11
N GLU A 194 23.43 -2.37 26.41
CA GLU A 194 24.06 -2.31 25.09
C GLU A 194 23.19 -1.55 24.08
N MET A 195 21.90 -1.86 24.01
CA MET A 195 20.92 -1.18 23.14
C MET A 195 20.78 0.29 23.48
N ALA A 196 20.59 0.61 24.77
CA ALA A 196 20.46 1.98 25.26
C ALA A 196 21.72 2.81 24.96
N SER A 197 22.90 2.20 25.12
CA SER A 197 24.19 2.87 24.93
C SER A 197 24.41 3.39 23.51
N ARG A 198 23.61 2.99 22.51
CA ARG A 198 23.69 3.47 21.12
C ARG A 198 23.29 4.93 20.98
N TRP A 199 22.42 5.41 21.84
CA TRP A 199 21.89 6.76 21.79
C TRP A 199 22.33 7.54 23.03
N ASP A 200 22.76 8.77 22.81
CA ASP A 200 22.96 9.74 23.88
C ASP A 200 21.69 10.54 24.14
N HIS A 201 20.79 10.64 23.16
CA HIS A 201 19.57 11.45 23.20
C HIS A 201 18.37 10.72 22.62
N LEU A 202 17.27 10.69 23.39
CA LEU A 202 15.96 10.17 22.97
C LEU A 202 14.96 11.33 22.89
N LEU A 203 14.35 11.52 21.72
CA LEU A 203 13.33 12.54 21.48
C LEU A 203 12.02 11.88 21.07
N ILE A 204 10.92 12.23 21.72
CA ILE A 204 9.65 11.52 21.55
C ILE A 204 8.53 12.52 21.34
N ASP A 205 7.82 12.40 20.22
CA ASP A 205 6.62 13.19 19.92
C ASP A 205 5.35 12.47 20.39
N GLU A 206 4.28 13.24 20.61
CA GLU A 206 2.95 12.75 21.03
C GLU A 206 2.99 11.81 22.26
N PHE A 207 3.82 12.15 23.26
CA PHE A 207 4.08 11.31 24.43
C PHE A 207 2.83 10.95 25.26
N GLN A 208 1.74 11.74 25.17
CA GLN A 208 0.47 11.44 25.83
C GLN A 208 -0.30 10.25 25.22
N ASP A 209 0.08 9.81 24.02
CA ASP A 209 -0.56 8.69 23.33
C ASP A 209 0.09 7.34 23.70
N LEU A 210 1.12 7.35 24.55
CA LEU A 210 1.79 6.14 25.02
C LEU A 210 0.93 5.38 26.05
N ASP A 211 1.03 4.05 26.02
CA ASP A 211 0.56 3.17 27.09
C ASP A 211 1.66 2.91 28.15
N ALA A 212 1.32 2.19 29.21
CA ALA A 212 2.23 1.91 30.33
C ALA A 212 3.43 1.04 29.94
N THR A 213 3.25 0.10 29.00
CA THR A 213 4.29 -0.83 28.53
C THR A 213 5.25 -0.12 27.59
N GLN A 214 4.73 0.68 26.67
CA GLN A 214 5.50 1.57 25.81
C GLN A 214 6.35 2.56 26.61
N TYR A 215 5.78 3.16 27.65
CA TYR A 215 6.53 4.02 28.55
C TYR A 215 7.64 3.26 29.30
N ALA A 216 7.42 2.02 29.72
CA ALA A 216 8.45 1.20 30.37
C ALA A 216 9.66 0.95 29.47
N ILE A 217 9.42 0.67 28.18
CA ILE A 217 10.48 0.51 27.16
C ILE A 217 11.29 1.80 27.03
N ILE A 218 10.60 2.92 26.80
CA ILE A 218 11.24 4.23 26.66
C ILE A 218 12.06 4.59 27.90
N LYS A 219 11.48 4.38 29.09
CA LYS A 219 12.15 4.63 30.36
C LYS A 219 13.45 3.85 30.45
N ARG A 220 13.41 2.54 30.13
CA ARG A 220 14.57 1.66 30.23
C ARG A 220 15.70 2.05 29.27
N LEU A 221 15.35 2.50 28.06
CA LEU A 221 16.32 2.98 27.08
C LEU A 221 16.96 4.32 27.49
N ALA A 222 16.22 5.17 28.22
CA ALA A 222 16.68 6.49 28.63
C ALA A 222 17.37 6.52 30.01
N GLU A 223 17.24 5.48 30.82
CA GLU A 223 17.57 5.51 32.26
C GLU A 223 19.05 5.81 32.53
N GLU A 224 19.96 5.28 31.72
CA GLU A 224 21.41 5.42 31.91
C GLU A 224 21.90 6.84 31.58
N HIS A 225 21.57 7.34 30.39
CA HIS A 225 22.05 8.65 29.92
C HIS A 225 21.16 9.83 30.36
N ARG A 226 19.90 9.56 30.72
CA ARG A 226 18.87 10.52 31.18
C ARG A 226 18.56 11.68 30.22
N ASN A 227 19.10 11.71 29.01
CA ASN A 227 18.81 12.77 28.04
C ASN A 227 17.59 12.40 27.19
N ILE A 228 16.42 12.50 27.81
CA ILE A 228 15.13 12.27 27.19
C ILE A 228 14.37 13.59 27.02
N PHE A 229 13.92 13.87 25.81
CA PHE A 229 13.15 15.05 25.44
C PHE A 229 11.76 14.60 24.98
N ALA A 230 10.80 14.63 25.90
CA ALA A 230 9.43 14.23 25.64
C ALA A 230 8.58 15.45 25.28
N VAL A 231 7.80 15.34 24.21
CA VAL A 231 6.89 16.39 23.76
C VAL A 231 5.47 15.85 23.78
N GLY A 232 4.54 16.56 24.41
CA GLY A 232 3.17 16.07 24.55
C GLY A 232 2.14 17.11 24.96
N ASP A 233 0.88 16.70 24.90
CA ASP A 233 -0.28 17.45 25.40
C ASP A 233 -1.31 16.49 25.99
N ASP A 234 -1.44 16.47 27.31
CA ASP A 234 -2.40 15.62 28.04
C ASP A 234 -3.85 15.83 27.59
N GLU A 235 -4.18 17.03 27.10
CA GLU A 235 -5.52 17.37 26.62
C GLU A 235 -5.79 16.89 25.17
N GLN A 236 -4.78 16.33 24.49
CA GLN A 236 -4.89 15.73 23.15
C GLN A 236 -4.72 14.19 23.14
N SER A 237 -4.82 13.54 24.31
CA SER A 237 -4.87 12.07 24.42
C SER A 237 -6.28 11.56 24.11
N ILE A 238 -6.45 10.95 22.92
CA ILE A 238 -7.76 10.53 22.35
C ILE A 238 -7.75 9.09 21.80
N PHE A 239 -6.78 8.29 22.23
CA PHE A 239 -6.60 6.90 21.79
C PHE A 239 -6.72 5.92 22.96
N SER A 240 -7.56 6.21 23.95
CA SER A 240 -7.66 5.35 25.15
C SER A 240 -8.16 3.93 24.81
N TRP A 241 -8.95 3.81 23.75
CA TRP A 241 -9.39 2.54 23.18
C TRP A 241 -8.24 1.67 22.59
N ARG A 242 -7.04 2.25 22.45
CA ARG A 242 -5.77 1.56 22.14
C ARG A 242 -4.85 1.42 23.38
N GLY A 243 -5.32 1.77 24.57
CA GLY A 243 -4.55 1.68 25.81
C GLY A 243 -3.80 2.95 26.23
N SER A 244 -3.87 4.06 25.46
CA SER A 244 -3.15 5.29 25.80
C SER A 244 -3.67 5.92 27.10
N ASP A 245 -2.76 6.39 27.96
CA ASP A 245 -3.12 7.02 29.23
C ASP A 245 -2.42 8.39 29.42
N PRO A 246 -3.16 9.52 29.50
CA PRO A 246 -2.55 10.84 29.67
C PRO A 246 -1.75 10.99 30.98
N ARG A 247 -2.00 10.13 31.99
CA ARG A 247 -1.23 10.12 33.25
C ARG A 247 0.22 9.69 33.06
N ILE A 248 0.57 9.06 31.94
CA ILE A 248 1.95 8.70 31.59
C ILE A 248 2.86 9.92 31.50
N LEU A 249 2.36 11.07 30.99
CA LEU A 249 3.11 12.33 31.01
C LEU A 249 3.48 12.75 32.43
N TRP A 250 2.51 12.71 33.35
CA TRP A 250 2.71 13.09 34.75
C TRP A 250 3.68 12.14 35.46
N ARG A 251 3.55 10.84 35.17
CA ARG A 251 4.45 9.80 35.67
C ARG A 251 5.88 10.01 35.18
N PHE A 252 6.07 10.36 33.91
CA PHE A 252 7.38 10.74 33.37
C PHE A 252 7.97 11.97 34.06
N ALA A 253 7.19 13.06 34.17
CA ALA A 253 7.62 14.29 34.84
C ALA A 253 8.13 14.01 36.26
N THR A 254 7.41 13.18 37.00
CA THR A 254 7.72 12.83 38.39
C THR A 254 8.90 11.86 38.50
N GLU A 255 8.89 10.77 37.74
CA GLU A 255 9.93 9.71 37.84
C GLU A 255 11.30 10.17 37.31
N PHE A 256 11.33 11.01 36.28
CA PHE A 256 12.57 11.55 35.73
C PHE A 256 12.98 12.89 36.34
N GLU A 257 12.17 13.46 37.25
CA GLU A 257 12.35 14.84 37.73
C GLU A 257 12.57 15.81 36.56
N ALA A 258 11.72 15.66 35.52
CA ALA A 258 11.95 16.32 34.25
C ALA A 258 11.74 17.82 34.36
N ARG A 259 12.57 18.59 33.64
CA ARG A 259 12.35 20.02 33.48
C ARG A 259 11.10 20.24 32.63
N GLU A 260 10.06 20.75 33.24
CA GLU A 260 8.82 21.13 32.56
C GLU A 260 9.01 22.48 31.83
N ILE A 261 8.73 22.50 30.54
CA ILE A 261 8.73 23.71 29.71
C ILE A 261 7.36 23.78 29.04
N ILE A 262 6.61 24.85 29.33
CA ILE A 262 5.26 25.04 28.81
C ILE A 262 5.31 25.97 27.60
N LEU A 263 4.85 25.49 26.44
CA LEU A 263 4.64 26.33 25.27
C LEU A 263 3.32 27.09 25.44
N ASP A 264 3.42 28.37 25.75
CA ASP A 264 2.35 29.26 26.23
C ASP A 264 1.56 29.95 25.11
N LYS A 265 1.91 29.71 23.85
CA LYS A 265 1.28 30.35 22.68
C LYS A 265 0.55 29.34 21.79
N ASN A 266 -0.69 29.63 21.46
CA ASN A 266 -1.43 28.98 20.39
C ASN A 266 -1.34 29.81 19.12
N CYS A 267 -0.75 29.23 18.08
CA CYS A 267 -0.60 29.86 16.76
C CYS A 267 -1.56 29.28 15.71
N ARG A 268 -2.39 28.30 16.07
CA ARG A 268 -3.28 27.58 15.13
C ARG A 268 -4.64 28.22 15.01
N CYS A 269 -5.37 28.39 16.11
CA CYS A 269 -6.77 28.81 16.11
C CYS A 269 -6.96 30.21 16.66
N SER A 270 -8.06 30.85 16.28
CA SER A 270 -8.39 32.18 16.80
C SER A 270 -8.64 32.15 18.31
N ARG A 271 -8.47 33.31 18.96
CA ARG A 271 -8.71 33.49 20.38
C ARG A 271 -10.16 33.12 20.76
N GLN A 272 -11.14 33.50 19.94
CA GLN A 272 -12.55 33.14 20.16
C GLN A 272 -12.75 31.63 20.22
N ILE A 273 -12.17 30.89 19.27
CA ILE A 273 -12.26 29.43 19.21
C ILE A 273 -11.54 28.80 20.41
N PHE A 274 -10.33 29.28 20.69
CA PHE A 274 -9.50 28.73 21.75
C PHE A 274 -10.14 28.91 23.14
N GLU A 275 -10.58 30.13 23.47
CA GLU A 275 -11.21 30.44 24.76
C GLU A 275 -12.48 29.63 25.00
N VAL A 276 -13.29 29.42 23.96
CA VAL A 276 -14.50 28.58 24.04
C VAL A 276 -14.11 27.11 24.24
N ALA A 277 -13.17 26.58 23.44
CA ALA A 277 -12.71 25.19 23.55
C ALA A 277 -12.08 24.89 24.93
N ARG A 278 -11.38 25.86 25.54
CA ARG A 278 -10.81 25.72 26.90
C ARG A 278 -11.86 25.47 27.98
N ARG A 279 -13.09 25.97 27.83
CA ARG A 279 -14.17 25.77 28.82
C ARG A 279 -14.46 24.29 29.01
N LEU A 280 -14.49 23.54 27.91
CA LEU A 280 -14.70 22.10 27.91
C LEU A 280 -13.60 21.35 28.68
N MET A 281 -12.35 21.81 28.59
CA MET A 281 -11.22 21.16 29.27
C MET A 281 -11.18 21.43 30.77
N ARG A 282 -11.86 22.48 31.27
CA ARG A 282 -11.95 22.76 32.72
C ARG A 282 -12.76 21.71 33.48
N GLU A 283 -13.62 20.98 32.79
CA GLU A 283 -14.41 19.88 33.37
C GLU A 283 -13.58 18.58 33.52
N ASN A 284 -12.43 18.50 32.84
CA ASN A 284 -11.53 17.36 32.97
C ASN A 284 -10.56 17.54 34.15
N PRO A 285 -10.06 16.45 34.75
CA PRO A 285 -9.00 16.52 35.76
C PRO A 285 -7.76 17.24 35.21
N GLU A 286 -7.29 18.28 35.90
CA GLU A 286 -6.09 19.03 35.53
C GLU A 286 -4.84 18.23 35.95
N LEU A 287 -4.09 17.72 34.97
CA LEU A 287 -2.81 17.02 35.22
C LEU A 287 -1.63 18.00 35.29
N PHE A 288 -1.65 19.02 34.44
CA PHE A 288 -0.63 20.07 34.38
C PHE A 288 -1.30 21.44 34.31
N ARG A 289 -0.75 22.39 35.07
CA ARG A 289 -1.21 23.77 35.02
C ARG A 289 -0.60 24.48 33.82
N LYS A 290 -1.39 24.69 32.77
CA LYS A 290 -0.95 25.29 31.50
C LYS A 290 -1.63 26.65 31.27
N GLU A 291 -0.86 27.73 31.33
CA GLU A 291 -1.35 29.08 31.01
C GLU A 291 -1.07 29.40 29.53
N ILE A 292 -1.93 28.89 28.65
CA ILE A 292 -1.79 29.06 27.19
C ILE A 292 -2.67 30.22 26.71
N THR A 293 -2.14 31.05 25.81
CA THR A 293 -2.81 32.20 25.21
C THR A 293 -2.87 32.09 23.69
N ALA A 294 -3.96 32.57 23.09
CA ALA A 294 -4.10 32.72 21.64
C ALA A 294 -4.09 34.22 21.29
N GLU A 295 -3.22 34.61 20.35
CA GLU A 295 -3.03 36.03 19.98
C GLU A 295 -3.75 36.43 18.69
N ARG A 296 -4.15 35.46 17.87
CA ARG A 296 -4.84 35.73 16.61
C ARG A 296 -6.34 35.88 16.85
N ASP A 297 -6.91 37.03 16.50
CA ASP A 297 -8.36 37.18 16.42
C ASP A 297 -8.89 36.82 15.02
N ALA A 298 -10.11 36.30 14.96
CA ALA A 298 -10.86 36.15 13.71
C ALA A 298 -12.16 36.97 13.78
N PRO A 299 -12.77 37.35 12.64
CA PRO A 299 -14.03 38.11 12.64
C PRO A 299 -15.27 37.25 12.97
N TYR A 300 -15.08 35.98 13.33
CA TYR A 300 -16.15 35.03 13.57
C TYR A 300 -16.20 34.63 15.05
N GLU A 301 -17.41 34.65 15.62
CA GLU A 301 -17.70 34.00 16.89
C GLU A 301 -17.93 32.50 16.69
N VAL A 302 -17.76 31.71 17.76
CA VAL A 302 -18.13 30.28 17.75
C VAL A 302 -19.66 30.18 17.73
N ALA A 303 -20.20 29.57 16.67
CA ALA A 303 -21.63 29.43 16.50
C ALA A 303 -22.12 28.02 16.86
N ALA A 304 -23.28 27.92 17.50
CA ALA A 304 -23.98 26.67 17.77
C ALA A 304 -25.40 26.72 17.18
N TYR A 305 -25.77 25.71 16.40
CA TYR A 305 -27.08 25.62 15.76
C TYR A 305 -27.81 24.31 16.06
N GLY A 306 -29.13 24.40 16.21
CA GLY A 306 -30.03 23.26 16.43
C GLY A 306 -30.99 23.04 15.27
N PHE A 307 -31.16 21.78 14.87
CA PHE A 307 -32.00 21.36 13.76
C PHE A 307 -33.00 20.28 14.18
N GLU A 308 -34.13 20.18 13.46
CA GLU A 308 -35.12 19.12 13.72
C GLU A 308 -34.54 17.73 13.43
N ASP A 309 -33.85 17.57 12.29
CA ASP A 309 -33.27 16.31 11.86
C ASP A 309 -31.98 16.49 11.05
N GLU A 310 -31.33 15.36 10.70
CA GLU A 310 -30.11 15.35 9.89
C GLU A 310 -30.30 15.90 8.46
N ALA A 311 -31.54 15.94 7.94
CA ALA A 311 -31.82 16.48 6.61
C ALA A 311 -31.81 18.01 6.63
N ALA A 312 -32.45 18.64 7.62
CA ALA A 312 -32.42 20.09 7.84
C ALA A 312 -30.99 20.59 8.14
N GLU A 313 -30.27 19.89 9.01
CA GLU A 313 -28.86 20.18 9.32
C GLU A 313 -27.99 20.17 8.05
N THR A 314 -28.11 19.13 7.22
CA THR A 314 -27.29 18.98 6.01
C THR A 314 -27.62 20.05 4.96
N ALA A 315 -28.90 20.37 4.76
CA ALA A 315 -29.32 21.40 3.81
C ALA A 315 -28.72 22.76 4.18
N TRP A 316 -28.76 23.10 5.48
CA TRP A 316 -28.20 24.34 5.98
C TRP A 316 -26.67 24.38 5.87
N ILE A 317 -25.97 23.30 6.20
CA ILE A 317 -24.49 23.23 6.06
C ILE A 317 -24.07 23.48 4.61
N ILE A 318 -24.77 22.89 3.64
CA ILE A 318 -24.47 23.08 2.22
C ILE A 318 -24.63 24.56 1.83
N GLU A 319 -25.74 25.18 2.23
CA GLU A 319 -26.03 26.58 1.96
C GLU A 319 -24.99 27.51 2.63
N ASP A 320 -24.65 27.27 3.90
CA ASP A 320 -23.68 28.09 4.63
C ASP A 320 -22.27 27.98 4.05
N ILE A 321 -21.81 26.78 3.68
CA ILE A 321 -20.51 26.58 3.01
C ILE A 321 -20.47 27.35 1.68
N LEU A 322 -21.51 27.24 0.86
CA LEU A 322 -21.59 27.96 -0.42
C LEU A 322 -21.57 29.48 -0.20
N ASN A 323 -22.38 29.97 0.74
CA ASN A 323 -22.45 31.40 1.05
C ASN A 323 -21.13 31.94 1.60
N ASP A 324 -20.48 31.23 2.53
CA ASP A 324 -19.17 31.61 3.09
C ASP A 324 -18.08 31.62 2.01
N ARG A 325 -18.08 30.63 1.11
CA ARG A 325 -17.15 30.57 -0.02
C ARG A 325 -17.37 31.68 -1.03
N THR A 326 -18.61 32.09 -1.31
CA THR A 326 -18.85 33.24 -2.22
C THR A 326 -18.37 34.57 -1.62
N ARG A 327 -18.30 34.67 -0.29
CA ARG A 327 -17.85 35.86 0.45
C ARG A 327 -16.36 35.85 0.77
N SER A 328 -15.72 34.69 0.68
CA SER A 328 -14.30 34.50 0.98
C SER A 328 -13.54 34.08 -0.29
N SER A 329 -12.21 34.17 -0.25
CA SER A 329 -11.33 33.68 -1.33
C SER A 329 -10.77 32.28 -1.02
N LEU A 330 -11.48 31.48 -0.23
CA LEU A 330 -11.00 30.19 0.26
C LEU A 330 -11.19 29.08 -0.77
N SER A 331 -10.23 28.15 -0.78
CA SER A 331 -10.30 26.92 -1.57
C SER A 331 -11.31 25.94 -0.95
N TRP A 332 -11.68 24.87 -1.65
CA TRP A 332 -12.55 23.85 -1.05
C TRP A 332 -11.85 23.09 0.09
N GLY A 333 -10.53 22.93 0.01
CA GLY A 333 -9.73 22.24 1.01
C GLY A 333 -9.61 22.98 2.34
N ASP A 334 -9.95 24.28 2.36
CA ASP A 334 -10.04 25.07 3.58
C ASP A 334 -11.26 24.73 4.45
N TYR A 335 -12.20 23.94 3.93
CA TYR A 335 -13.42 23.55 4.62
C TYR A 335 -13.32 22.10 5.10
N ALA A 336 -13.67 21.87 6.37
CA ALA A 336 -13.83 20.53 6.91
C ALA A 336 -15.16 20.37 7.65
N VAL A 337 -15.77 19.19 7.48
CA VAL A 337 -16.91 18.74 8.27
C VAL A 337 -16.47 17.53 9.08
N LEU A 338 -16.43 17.70 10.39
CA LEU A 338 -15.98 16.72 11.37
C LEU A 338 -17.18 16.00 11.99
N TYR A 339 -17.07 14.68 12.15
CA TYR A 339 -18.14 13.86 12.74
C TYR A 339 -17.56 12.74 13.62
N ARG A 340 -18.37 12.20 14.54
CA ARG A 340 -17.94 11.07 15.39
C ARG A 340 -17.96 9.74 14.64
N GLN A 341 -19.09 9.39 14.01
CA GLN A 341 -19.32 8.07 13.42
C GLN A 341 -19.39 8.12 11.89
N HIS A 342 -18.79 7.14 11.21
CA HIS A 342 -18.69 7.12 9.75
C HIS A 342 -20.01 7.18 8.98
N PHE A 343 -21.12 6.75 9.57
CA PHE A 343 -22.41 6.82 8.89
C PHE A 343 -22.86 8.28 8.66
N VAL A 344 -22.51 9.20 9.57
CA VAL A 344 -22.82 10.64 9.44
C VAL A 344 -22.07 11.21 8.23
N GLY A 345 -20.77 10.93 8.13
CA GLY A 345 -19.96 11.31 6.96
C GLY A 345 -20.46 10.73 5.64
N ARG A 346 -20.89 9.46 5.61
CA ARG A 346 -21.47 8.84 4.40
C ARG A 346 -22.78 9.50 3.97
N TYR A 347 -23.61 9.88 4.96
CA TYR A 347 -24.85 10.61 4.71
C TYR A 347 -24.56 11.98 4.11
N LEU A 348 -23.68 12.77 4.74
CA LEU A 348 -23.24 14.08 4.26
C LEU A 348 -22.62 14.00 2.85
N GLU A 349 -21.70 13.06 2.60
CA GLU A 349 -21.04 12.90 1.29
C GLU A 349 -22.08 12.79 0.17
N SER A 350 -23.08 11.92 0.34
CA SER A 350 -24.11 11.70 -0.69
C SER A 350 -24.90 12.98 -1.03
N ARG A 351 -25.12 13.86 -0.05
CA ARG A 351 -25.90 15.10 -0.21
C ARG A 351 -25.06 16.25 -0.75
N LEU A 352 -23.82 16.41 -0.26
CA LEU A 352 -22.88 17.41 -0.80
C LEU A 352 -22.62 17.14 -2.29
N VAL A 353 -22.38 15.88 -2.67
CA VAL A 353 -22.21 15.49 -4.08
C VAL A 353 -23.46 15.79 -4.89
N ALA A 354 -24.65 15.46 -4.37
CA ALA A 354 -25.91 15.76 -5.05
C ALA A 354 -26.16 17.26 -5.24
N ALA A 355 -25.62 18.10 -4.36
CA ALA A 355 -25.67 19.56 -4.45
C ALA A 355 -24.54 20.17 -5.30
N GLY A 356 -23.68 19.35 -5.91
CA GLY A 356 -22.57 19.81 -6.74
C GLY A 356 -21.35 20.31 -5.96
N LEU A 357 -21.28 20.07 -4.64
CA LEU A 357 -20.11 20.43 -3.83
C LEU A 357 -19.05 19.33 -3.95
N PRO A 358 -17.81 19.65 -4.38
CA PRO A 358 -16.74 18.68 -4.39
C PRO A 358 -16.33 18.37 -2.94
N CYS A 359 -16.58 17.13 -2.51
CA CYS A 359 -16.20 16.68 -1.19
C CYS A 359 -15.44 15.34 -1.25
N ARG A 360 -14.74 15.02 -0.16
CA ARG A 360 -14.01 13.77 0.01
C ARG A 360 -14.30 13.21 1.38
N LEU A 361 -14.89 12.02 1.43
CA LEU A 361 -14.87 11.19 2.62
C LEU A 361 -13.44 10.72 2.85
N ALA A 362 -12.75 11.41 3.75
CA ALA A 362 -11.36 11.21 4.02
C ALA A 362 -11.25 9.97 4.93
N ARG A 363 -10.94 8.84 4.31
CA ARG A 363 -10.60 7.60 5.02
C ARG A 363 -9.09 7.52 5.05
N GLY A 364 -8.51 7.28 6.23
CA GLY A 364 -7.19 6.70 6.30
C GLY A 364 -7.35 5.33 5.67
N ARG A 365 -6.73 5.10 4.52
CA ARG A 365 -6.89 3.83 3.81
C ARG A 365 -5.61 3.07 3.99
N SER A 366 -5.74 1.85 4.50
CA SER A 366 -4.66 0.88 4.39
C SER A 366 -4.29 0.74 2.92
N LEU A 367 -3.01 0.57 2.61
CA LEU A 367 -2.56 0.24 1.27
C LEU A 367 -3.30 -1.02 0.73
N LEU A 368 -3.65 -1.95 1.64
CA LEU A 368 -4.38 -3.19 1.37
C LEU A 368 -5.87 -2.99 1.03
N ASP A 369 -6.42 -1.77 1.19
CA ASP A 369 -7.76 -1.44 0.68
C ASP A 369 -7.79 -1.38 -0.85
N ASP A 370 -6.62 -1.21 -1.49
CA ASP A 370 -6.51 -1.29 -2.94
C ASP A 370 -6.40 -2.77 -3.38
N PRO A 371 -7.31 -3.24 -4.26
CA PRO A 371 -7.35 -4.65 -4.64
C PRO A 371 -6.09 -5.12 -5.37
N VAL A 372 -5.40 -4.22 -6.08
CA VAL A 372 -4.16 -4.58 -6.79
C VAL A 372 -3.02 -4.73 -5.80
N VAL A 373 -2.83 -3.75 -4.92
CA VAL A 373 -1.76 -3.84 -3.93
C VAL A 373 -1.98 -5.04 -3.01
N ALA A 374 -3.22 -5.30 -2.62
CA ALA A 374 -3.52 -6.46 -1.81
C ALA A 374 -3.29 -7.79 -2.54
N TYR A 375 -3.50 -7.85 -3.86
CA TYR A 375 -3.11 -9.02 -4.66
C TYR A 375 -1.59 -9.20 -4.66
N VAL A 376 -0.81 -8.14 -4.87
CA VAL A 376 0.66 -8.21 -4.83
C VAL A 376 1.14 -8.68 -3.46
N VAL A 377 0.61 -8.10 -2.38
CA VAL A 377 0.95 -8.48 -1.00
C VAL A 377 0.58 -9.93 -0.71
N ALA A 378 -0.62 -10.38 -1.11
CA ALA A 378 -1.03 -11.77 -0.93
C ALA A 378 -0.17 -12.75 -1.75
N SER A 379 0.24 -12.35 -2.96
CA SER A 379 1.13 -13.13 -3.82
C SER A 379 2.52 -13.26 -3.18
N LEU A 380 3.09 -12.15 -2.70
CA LEU A 380 4.37 -12.13 -2.00
C LEU A 380 4.34 -12.99 -0.74
N ARG A 381 3.30 -12.86 0.10
CA ARG A 381 3.12 -13.72 1.29
C ARG A 381 3.09 -15.19 0.92
N LEU A 382 2.38 -15.53 -0.15
CA LEU A 382 2.28 -16.89 -0.64
C LEU A 382 3.63 -17.42 -1.09
N VAL A 383 4.46 -16.68 -1.83
CA VAL A 383 5.77 -17.20 -2.26
C VAL A 383 6.81 -17.22 -1.16
N THR A 384 6.77 -16.29 -0.21
CA THR A 384 7.70 -16.28 0.93
C THR A 384 7.41 -17.39 1.94
N ALA A 385 6.16 -17.88 1.99
CA ALA A 385 5.75 -18.95 2.88
C ALA A 385 4.67 -19.82 2.20
N PRO A 386 5.08 -20.65 1.21
CA PRO A 386 4.16 -21.28 0.27
C PRO A 386 3.45 -22.51 0.82
N ASP A 387 3.93 -23.04 1.93
CA ASP A 387 3.29 -24.14 2.66
C ASP A 387 2.40 -23.63 3.80
N ASP A 388 2.30 -22.30 3.98
CA ASP A 388 1.37 -21.72 4.93
C ASP A 388 -0.07 -21.74 4.36
N PRO A 389 -0.96 -22.57 4.89
CA PRO A 389 -2.31 -22.69 4.35
C PRO A 389 -3.16 -21.43 4.61
N ILE A 390 -2.73 -20.52 5.49
CA ILE A 390 -3.37 -19.21 5.69
C ILE A 390 -3.08 -18.29 4.51
N ASN A 391 -1.85 -18.30 3.98
CA ASN A 391 -1.49 -17.49 2.81
C ASN A 391 -2.21 -17.97 1.55
N VAL A 392 -2.34 -19.29 1.36
CA VAL A 392 -3.15 -19.87 0.29
C VAL A 392 -4.61 -19.43 0.40
N GLU A 393 -5.17 -19.43 1.61
CA GLU A 393 -6.54 -19.04 1.87
C GLU A 393 -6.77 -17.53 1.66
N ALA A 394 -5.87 -16.67 2.16
CA ALA A 394 -5.90 -15.23 1.94
C ALA A 394 -5.84 -14.91 0.45
N PHE A 395 -4.92 -15.55 -0.27
CA PHE A 395 -4.79 -15.41 -1.72
C PHE A 395 -6.05 -15.88 -2.46
N ALA A 396 -6.64 -17.00 -2.04
CA ALA A 396 -7.88 -17.51 -2.59
C ALA A 396 -9.09 -16.59 -2.37
N GLU A 397 -9.22 -15.95 -1.19
CA GLU A 397 -10.29 -14.97 -0.92
C GLU A 397 -10.23 -13.75 -1.85
N ARG A 398 -9.06 -13.40 -2.37
CA ARG A 398 -8.90 -12.31 -3.34
C ARG A 398 -9.20 -12.74 -4.78
N MET A 399 -8.86 -13.99 -5.13
CA MET A 399 -8.90 -14.47 -6.53
C MET A 399 -10.19 -15.23 -6.89
N LEU A 400 -10.85 -15.86 -5.92
CA LEU A 400 -12.01 -16.72 -6.15
C LEU A 400 -13.32 -16.08 -5.68
N PRO A 401 -14.45 -16.30 -6.38
CA PRO A 401 -15.75 -15.83 -5.94
C PRO A 401 -16.12 -16.40 -4.56
N HIS A 402 -16.78 -15.60 -3.72
CA HIS A 402 -17.19 -16.00 -2.36
C HIS A 402 -18.01 -17.30 -2.33
N ALA A 403 -18.90 -17.51 -3.31
CA ALA A 403 -19.71 -18.73 -3.40
C ALA A 403 -18.85 -20.00 -3.62
N LEU A 404 -17.92 -19.95 -4.58
CA LEU A 404 -16.99 -21.05 -4.85
C LEU A 404 -16.07 -21.29 -3.64
N MET A 405 -15.58 -20.23 -3.01
CA MET A 405 -14.78 -20.33 -1.78
C MET A 405 -15.53 -21.02 -0.64
N ALA A 406 -16.81 -20.68 -0.45
CA ALA A 406 -17.64 -21.34 0.58
C ALA A 406 -17.80 -22.83 0.30
N GLU A 407 -18.09 -23.21 -0.94
CA GLU A 407 -18.25 -24.61 -1.37
C GLU A 407 -16.96 -25.42 -1.18
N VAL A 408 -15.84 -24.90 -1.66
CA VAL A 408 -14.51 -25.53 -1.54
C VAL A 408 -14.10 -25.67 -0.08
N ARG A 409 -14.41 -24.69 0.78
CA ARG A 409 -14.14 -24.79 2.22
C ARG A 409 -14.95 -25.89 2.89
N THR A 410 -16.22 -26.02 2.54
CA THR A 410 -17.06 -27.14 3.02
C THR A 410 -16.48 -28.47 2.55
N LEU A 411 -16.00 -28.55 1.31
CA LEU A 411 -15.34 -29.73 0.76
C LEU A 411 -14.07 -30.08 1.54
N ALA A 412 -13.19 -29.09 1.77
CA ALA A 412 -11.95 -29.25 2.54
C ALA A 412 -12.22 -29.77 3.96
N GLY A 413 -13.20 -29.19 4.66
CA GLY A 413 -13.58 -29.63 6.00
C GLY A 413 -14.20 -31.04 6.02
N ARG A 414 -14.93 -31.44 4.97
CA ARG A 414 -15.49 -32.79 4.84
C ARG A 414 -14.43 -33.84 4.55
N GLU A 415 -13.45 -33.51 3.72
CA GLU A 415 -12.39 -34.43 3.26
C GLU A 415 -11.17 -34.44 4.19
N GLY A 416 -11.05 -33.48 5.11
CA GLY A 416 -9.92 -33.37 6.02
C GLY A 416 -8.62 -32.98 5.31
N VAL A 417 -8.72 -32.26 4.20
CA VAL A 417 -7.60 -31.84 3.35
C VAL A 417 -7.45 -30.32 3.33
N ASP A 418 -6.29 -29.83 2.89
CA ASP A 418 -6.08 -28.40 2.71
C ASP A 418 -6.94 -27.80 1.56
N LEU A 419 -6.96 -26.47 1.48
CA LEU A 419 -7.78 -25.76 0.50
C LEU A 419 -7.35 -26.04 -0.95
N LEU A 420 -6.06 -26.19 -1.23
CA LEU A 420 -5.54 -26.42 -2.57
C LEU A 420 -5.86 -27.85 -3.05
N ALA A 421 -5.73 -28.83 -2.17
CA ALA A 421 -6.17 -30.21 -2.38
C ALA A 421 -7.69 -30.28 -2.63
N ALA A 422 -8.49 -29.56 -1.84
CA ALA A 422 -9.94 -29.46 -2.06
C ALA A 422 -10.28 -28.80 -3.40
N LEU A 423 -9.55 -27.76 -3.82
CA LEU A 423 -9.72 -27.14 -5.14
C LEU A 423 -9.40 -28.11 -6.29
N ARG A 424 -8.34 -28.91 -6.17
CA ARG A 424 -8.00 -29.95 -7.15
C ARG A 424 -9.09 -31.03 -7.22
N SER A 425 -9.58 -31.49 -6.07
CA SER A 425 -10.71 -32.43 -5.97
C SER A 425 -11.97 -31.87 -6.64
N TYR A 426 -12.32 -30.63 -6.31
CA TYR A 426 -13.44 -29.91 -6.93
C TYR A 426 -13.30 -29.83 -8.45
N ALA A 427 -12.13 -29.37 -8.94
CA ALA A 427 -11.90 -29.13 -10.36
C ALA A 427 -11.90 -30.42 -11.20
N ARG A 428 -11.51 -31.56 -10.63
CA ARG A 428 -11.55 -32.88 -11.31
C ARG A 428 -12.94 -33.48 -11.36
N ASN A 429 -13.72 -33.32 -10.29
CA ASN A 429 -15.03 -33.95 -10.14
C ASN A 429 -16.17 -33.18 -10.83
N HIS A 430 -15.88 -32.00 -11.38
CA HIS A 430 -16.86 -31.15 -12.08
C HIS A 430 -16.57 -31.06 -13.58
N PRO A 431 -17.60 -30.82 -14.43
CA PRO A 431 -17.42 -30.73 -15.88
C PRO A 431 -16.37 -29.68 -16.28
N ARG A 432 -15.44 -30.04 -17.17
CA ARG A 432 -14.36 -29.15 -17.66
C ARG A 432 -14.84 -27.79 -18.18
N MET A 433 -16.06 -27.73 -18.72
CA MET A 433 -16.64 -26.51 -19.26
C MET A 433 -17.34 -25.62 -18.22
N HIS A 434 -17.55 -26.12 -16.99
CA HIS A 434 -18.18 -25.36 -15.93
C HIS A 434 -17.34 -24.12 -15.56
N PRO A 435 -17.93 -22.93 -15.42
CA PRO A 435 -17.18 -21.70 -15.12
C PRO A 435 -16.33 -21.80 -13.86
N ASP A 436 -16.83 -22.45 -12.80
CA ASP A 436 -16.10 -22.57 -11.54
C ASP A 436 -14.98 -23.61 -11.60
N THR A 437 -15.11 -24.66 -12.42
CA THR A 437 -14.01 -25.59 -12.73
C THR A 437 -12.86 -24.87 -13.42
N LYS A 438 -13.17 -23.98 -14.37
CA LYS A 438 -12.16 -23.15 -15.04
C LYS A 438 -11.48 -22.18 -14.07
N LYS A 439 -12.23 -21.59 -13.13
CA LYS A 439 -11.67 -20.71 -12.09
C LYS A 439 -10.78 -21.46 -11.12
N ALA A 440 -11.19 -22.66 -10.68
CA ALA A 440 -10.40 -23.51 -9.80
C ALA A 440 -9.07 -23.92 -10.46
N TRP A 441 -9.09 -24.41 -11.70
CA TRP A 441 -7.86 -24.71 -12.45
C TRP A 441 -6.98 -23.47 -12.64
N ARG A 442 -7.57 -22.33 -13.02
CA ARG A 442 -6.81 -21.08 -13.14
C ARG A 442 -6.12 -20.70 -11.84
N PHE A 443 -6.78 -20.84 -10.69
CA PHE A 443 -6.19 -20.59 -9.39
C PHE A 443 -5.05 -21.56 -9.09
N ILE A 444 -5.26 -22.88 -9.30
CA ILE A 444 -4.23 -23.91 -9.09
C ILE A 444 -2.99 -23.60 -9.93
N TYR A 445 -3.17 -23.35 -11.22
CA TYR A 445 -2.06 -22.99 -12.11
C TYR A 445 -1.32 -21.74 -11.63
N HIS A 446 -2.06 -20.76 -11.13
CA HIS A 446 -1.48 -19.50 -10.69
C HIS A 446 -0.65 -19.68 -9.41
N VAL A 447 -1.14 -20.43 -8.42
CA VAL A 447 -0.38 -20.72 -7.19
C VAL A 447 0.93 -21.44 -7.49
N GLU A 448 0.91 -22.43 -8.39
CA GLU A 448 2.11 -23.20 -8.75
C GLU A 448 3.10 -22.37 -9.57
N ASN A 449 2.63 -21.69 -10.63
CA ASN A 449 3.49 -20.82 -11.43
C ASN A 449 4.10 -19.68 -10.62
N LEU A 450 3.38 -19.18 -9.61
CA LEU A 450 3.87 -18.10 -8.78
C LEU A 450 5.13 -18.49 -7.99
N ARG A 451 5.25 -19.76 -7.56
CA ARG A 451 6.49 -20.29 -6.96
C ARG A 451 7.65 -20.22 -7.95
N ALA A 452 7.44 -20.69 -9.18
CA ALA A 452 8.46 -20.62 -10.24
C ALA A 452 8.87 -19.18 -10.58
N LEU A 453 7.92 -18.24 -10.55
CA LEU A 453 8.22 -16.83 -10.80
C LEU A 453 9.11 -16.25 -9.70
N TYR A 454 8.85 -16.56 -8.44
CA TYR A 454 9.69 -16.10 -7.33
C TYR A 454 11.13 -16.58 -7.46
N GLU A 455 11.36 -17.87 -7.78
CA GLU A 455 12.70 -18.44 -7.98
C GLU A 455 13.45 -17.86 -9.19
N SER A 456 12.71 -17.34 -10.17
CA SER A 456 13.28 -16.81 -11.43
C SER A 456 13.62 -15.31 -11.41
N HIS A 457 13.42 -14.61 -10.29
CA HIS A 457 13.67 -13.18 -10.18
C HIS A 457 14.70 -12.87 -9.08
N ASP A 458 15.59 -11.93 -9.35
CA ASP A 458 16.59 -11.47 -8.38
C ASP A 458 16.14 -10.23 -7.58
N THR A 459 15.15 -9.49 -8.09
CA THR A 459 14.74 -8.20 -7.53
C THR A 459 13.24 -8.14 -7.25
N LEU A 460 12.88 -7.49 -6.13
CA LEU A 460 11.48 -7.31 -5.75
C LEU A 460 10.72 -6.47 -6.78
N ALA A 461 11.36 -5.44 -7.34
CA ALA A 461 10.75 -4.60 -8.37
C ALA A 461 10.38 -5.43 -9.62
N GLY A 462 11.31 -6.26 -10.11
CA GLY A 462 11.05 -7.14 -11.25
C GLY A 462 9.92 -8.13 -10.99
N LEU A 463 9.93 -8.78 -9.82
CA LEU A 463 8.85 -9.71 -9.43
C LEU A 463 7.49 -9.01 -9.32
N VAL A 464 7.43 -7.81 -8.73
CA VAL A 464 6.18 -7.06 -8.62
C VAL A 464 5.67 -6.61 -9.98
N ASP A 465 6.56 -6.15 -10.87
CA ASP A 465 6.18 -5.78 -12.24
C ASP A 465 5.66 -7.00 -13.01
N GLU A 466 6.29 -8.16 -12.83
CA GLU A 466 5.80 -9.44 -13.34
C GLU A 466 4.40 -9.79 -12.78
N LEU A 467 4.19 -9.67 -11.47
CA LEU A 467 2.89 -9.88 -10.82
C LEU A 467 1.80 -8.94 -11.35
N LEU A 468 2.14 -7.66 -11.55
CA LEU A 468 1.24 -6.64 -12.09
C LEU A 468 0.94 -6.85 -13.58
N SER A 469 1.85 -7.49 -14.32
CA SER A 469 1.63 -7.87 -15.72
C SER A 469 0.60 -9.00 -15.86
N GLN A 470 0.38 -9.76 -14.79
CA GLN A 470 -0.61 -10.82 -14.77
C GLN A 470 -2.00 -10.25 -14.59
N ARG A 471 -2.97 -10.79 -15.33
CA ARG A 471 -4.37 -10.38 -15.20
C ARG A 471 -4.92 -10.68 -13.80
N VAL A 472 -4.99 -9.67 -12.95
CA VAL A 472 -5.61 -9.72 -11.62
C VAL A 472 -7.10 -9.43 -11.75
N LYS A 473 -8.00 -10.42 -11.89
CA LYS A 473 -9.45 -10.12 -11.84
C LYS A 473 -9.84 -9.73 -10.41
N PRO A 474 -10.54 -8.60 -10.15
CA PRO A 474 -11.41 -7.82 -11.04
C PRO A 474 -10.78 -6.57 -11.68
N TYR A 475 -9.46 -6.42 -11.61
CA TYR A 475 -8.74 -5.27 -12.12
C TYR A 475 -8.28 -5.49 -13.56
N GLU A 476 -8.74 -4.65 -14.48
CA GLU A 476 -8.30 -4.64 -15.87
C GLU A 476 -7.62 -3.28 -16.13
N ASN A 477 -6.36 -3.34 -16.54
CA ASN A 477 -5.63 -2.17 -16.99
C ASN A 477 -6.22 -1.71 -18.33
N ARG A 478 -6.57 -0.43 -18.45
CA ARG A 478 -7.15 0.18 -19.66
C ARG A 478 -6.29 -0.01 -20.92
N LEU A 479 -4.97 0.09 -20.81
CA LEU A 479 -4.09 -0.15 -21.96
C LEU A 479 -4.00 -1.64 -22.29
N GLU A 480 -4.12 -2.51 -21.28
CA GLU A 480 -4.09 -3.96 -21.47
C GLU A 480 -5.37 -4.48 -22.15
N GLU A 481 -6.54 -3.87 -21.92
CA GLU A 481 -7.79 -4.17 -22.63
C GLU A 481 -7.65 -3.96 -24.15
N HIS A 482 -6.83 -2.99 -24.54
CA HIS A 482 -6.67 -2.51 -25.91
C HIS A 482 -5.29 -2.83 -26.51
N TYR A 483 -4.52 -3.75 -25.92
CA TYR A 483 -3.13 -3.99 -26.32
C TYR A 483 -2.94 -4.45 -27.78
N GLU A 484 -3.96 -5.09 -28.38
CA GLU A 484 -3.94 -5.50 -29.80
C GLU A 484 -4.04 -4.29 -30.74
N GLU A 485 -4.61 -3.19 -30.27
CA GLU A 485 -4.85 -1.95 -31.03
C GLU A 485 -3.74 -0.91 -30.82
N LEU A 486 -2.85 -1.15 -29.85
CA LEU A 486 -1.71 -0.28 -29.55
C LEU A 486 -0.46 -0.73 -30.34
N GLU A 487 0.28 0.24 -30.87
CA GLU A 487 1.57 0.02 -31.53
C GLU A 487 2.64 -0.33 -30.47
N ASP A 488 3.53 -1.28 -30.77
CA ASP A 488 4.66 -1.59 -29.87
C ASP A 488 5.57 -0.36 -29.81
N PRO A 489 5.91 0.16 -28.61
CA PRO A 489 6.86 1.25 -28.47
C PRO A 489 8.18 1.03 -29.22
N LEU A 490 8.65 -0.21 -29.40
CA LEU A 490 9.85 -0.53 -30.21
C LEU A 490 9.68 -0.25 -31.71
N SER A 491 8.44 -0.34 -32.21
CA SER A 491 8.10 -0.04 -33.60
C SER A 491 7.73 1.44 -33.82
N PHE A 492 7.66 2.24 -32.76
CA PHE A 492 7.18 3.62 -32.82
C PHE A 492 8.29 4.59 -33.28
N PRO A 493 8.08 5.38 -34.34
CA PRO A 493 9.10 6.32 -34.84
C PRO A 493 9.54 7.33 -33.77
N GLY A 494 10.86 7.46 -33.57
CA GLY A 494 11.46 8.44 -32.65
C GLY A 494 11.34 8.11 -31.15
N ALA A 495 10.57 7.10 -30.74
CA ALA A 495 10.45 6.72 -29.32
C ALA A 495 11.75 6.10 -28.78
N ALA A 496 12.38 5.21 -29.57
CA ALA A 496 13.66 4.60 -29.19
C ALA A 496 14.79 5.65 -29.08
N GLU A 497 14.87 6.56 -30.05
CA GLU A 497 15.84 7.66 -30.06
C GLU A 497 15.67 8.58 -28.85
N LEU A 498 14.43 8.97 -28.54
CA LEU A 498 14.14 9.79 -27.37
C LEU A 498 14.44 9.06 -26.06
N ALA A 499 14.13 7.76 -25.97
CA ALA A 499 14.45 6.94 -24.81
C ALA A 499 15.97 6.83 -24.59
N ASP A 500 16.75 6.66 -25.66
CA ASP A 500 18.21 6.65 -25.63
C ASP A 500 18.78 8.02 -25.23
N ALA A 501 18.22 9.10 -25.76
CA ALA A 501 18.62 10.47 -25.41
C ALA A 501 18.39 10.76 -23.91
N LEU A 502 17.19 10.47 -23.39
CA LEU A 502 16.87 10.62 -21.97
C LEU A 502 17.84 9.83 -21.08
N ARG A 503 18.13 8.58 -21.44
CA ARG A 503 19.12 7.75 -20.72
C ARG A 503 20.52 8.34 -20.76
N ALA A 504 20.96 8.80 -21.93
CA ALA A 504 22.26 9.42 -22.08
C ALA A 504 22.40 10.67 -21.21
N THR A 505 21.35 11.48 -21.10
CA THR A 505 21.32 12.66 -20.23
C THR A 505 21.40 12.29 -18.76
N VAL A 506 20.63 11.28 -18.30
CA VAL A 506 20.73 10.76 -16.93
C VAL A 506 22.15 10.29 -16.63
N ASN A 507 22.75 9.47 -17.51
CA ASN A 507 24.09 8.92 -17.31
C ASN A 507 25.19 9.99 -17.30
N ARG A 508 24.98 11.11 -17.99
CA ARG A 508 25.91 12.26 -18.02
C ARG A 508 25.67 13.25 -16.88
N GLY A 509 24.61 13.07 -16.08
CA GLY A 509 24.20 14.02 -15.05
C GLY A 509 23.71 15.36 -15.62
N GLY A 510 23.21 15.36 -16.86
CA GLY A 510 22.65 16.54 -17.50
C GLY A 510 21.21 16.85 -17.05
N ARG A 511 20.59 17.84 -17.68
CA ARG A 511 19.20 18.27 -17.43
C ARG A 511 18.31 18.01 -18.63
N VAL A 512 17.01 17.81 -18.39
CA VAL A 512 15.99 17.85 -19.44
C VAL A 512 15.32 19.22 -19.45
N TRP A 513 15.42 19.89 -20.58
CA TRP A 513 14.80 21.19 -20.84
C TRP A 513 13.59 21.00 -21.75
N ILE A 514 12.47 21.64 -21.44
CA ILE A 514 11.26 21.58 -22.26
C ILE A 514 10.95 22.99 -22.79
N ARG A 515 10.88 23.15 -24.10
CA ARG A 515 10.57 24.44 -24.72
C ARG A 515 9.07 24.76 -24.55
N PRO A 516 8.68 25.95 -24.06
CA PRO A 516 7.27 26.31 -23.88
C PRO A 516 6.48 26.30 -25.20
N ARG A 517 5.30 25.66 -25.21
CA ARG A 517 4.37 25.57 -26.36
C ARG A 517 2.93 25.39 -25.89
N GLY A 518 2.28 26.49 -25.55
CA GLY A 518 0.82 26.52 -25.35
C GLY A 518 0.31 25.53 -24.30
N GLY A 519 1.14 25.22 -23.29
CA GLY A 519 0.82 24.33 -22.18
C GLY A 519 1.22 22.86 -22.37
N VAL A 520 1.64 22.44 -23.58
CA VAL A 520 2.11 21.06 -23.82
C VAL A 520 3.33 20.72 -22.95
N GLU A 521 4.19 21.71 -22.73
CA GLU A 521 5.36 21.65 -21.85
C GLU A 521 5.01 21.25 -20.42
N ILE A 522 3.87 21.72 -19.91
CA ILE A 522 3.39 21.41 -18.55
C ILE A 522 3.00 19.94 -18.47
N ALA A 523 2.30 19.43 -19.50
CA ALA A 523 1.92 18.02 -19.57
C ALA A 523 3.16 17.09 -19.69
N LEU A 524 4.14 17.47 -20.53
CA LEU A 524 5.39 16.74 -20.68
C LEU A 524 6.19 16.70 -19.37
N ARG A 525 6.30 17.83 -18.67
CA ARG A 525 6.95 17.91 -17.35
C ARG A 525 6.25 17.01 -16.34
N GLY A 526 4.92 17.08 -16.27
CA GLY A 526 4.11 16.23 -15.40
C GLY A 526 4.34 14.73 -15.66
N MET A 527 4.40 14.30 -16.93
CA MET A 527 4.72 12.91 -17.29
C MET A 527 6.12 12.50 -16.82
N LEU A 528 7.14 13.30 -17.13
CA LEU A 528 8.53 13.00 -16.80
C LEU A 528 8.76 12.93 -15.28
N MET A 529 8.17 13.86 -14.53
CA MET A 529 8.21 13.86 -13.07
C MET A 529 7.50 12.65 -12.47
N SER A 530 6.36 12.25 -13.05
CA SER A 530 5.55 11.14 -12.56
C SER A 530 6.16 9.76 -12.83
N VAL A 531 7.09 9.64 -13.79
CA VAL A 531 7.91 8.43 -13.97
C VAL A 531 9.06 8.36 -12.96
N GLY A 532 9.47 9.48 -12.38
CA GLY A 532 10.54 9.52 -11.39
C GLY A 532 11.94 9.32 -11.99
N ILE A 533 12.16 9.74 -13.23
CA ILE A 533 13.50 9.70 -13.83
C ILE A 533 14.43 10.62 -13.02
N PRO A 534 15.61 10.16 -12.56
CA PRO A 534 16.51 10.92 -11.69
C PRO A 534 17.29 11.99 -12.50
N VAL A 535 16.56 12.94 -13.07
CA VAL A 535 17.07 14.03 -13.88
C VAL A 535 16.32 15.31 -13.53
N ALA A 536 17.02 16.43 -13.47
CA ALA A 536 16.36 17.72 -13.32
C ALA A 536 15.53 18.03 -14.59
N ILE A 537 14.31 18.53 -14.41
CA ILE A 537 13.38 18.84 -15.50
C ILE A 537 12.86 20.27 -15.31
N ASP A 538 13.23 21.16 -16.24
CA ASP A 538 12.88 22.57 -16.20
C ASP A 538 12.44 23.08 -17.58
N TYR A 539 11.85 24.27 -17.60
CA TYR A 539 11.43 24.95 -18.83
C TYR A 539 12.58 25.77 -19.41
N LEU A 540 12.82 25.66 -20.72
CA LEU A 540 13.84 26.45 -21.40
C LEU A 540 13.25 27.82 -21.75
N LEU A 541 13.57 28.84 -20.96
CA LEU A 541 13.13 30.21 -21.19
C LEU A 541 14.19 31.04 -21.94
N ASP A 542 15.47 30.72 -21.75
CA ASP A 542 16.62 31.30 -22.45
C ASP A 542 17.48 30.18 -23.06
N GLU A 543 17.92 30.34 -24.31
CA GLU A 543 18.72 29.32 -25.01
C GLU A 543 20.13 29.18 -24.41
N ASP A 544 20.63 30.23 -23.75
CA ASP A 544 21.96 30.22 -23.10
C ASP A 544 21.99 29.36 -21.81
N ASP A 545 20.83 28.95 -21.28
CA ASP A 545 20.72 28.11 -20.08
C ASP A 545 21.04 26.63 -20.34
N ALA A 546 20.89 26.16 -21.59
CA ALA A 546 21.13 24.78 -21.96
C ALA A 546 22.60 24.54 -22.30
N ASN A 547 23.19 23.50 -21.70
CA ASN A 547 24.57 23.08 -22.00
C ASN A 547 24.59 21.83 -22.89
N PRO A 548 25.75 21.44 -23.47
CA PRO A 548 25.85 20.28 -24.36
C PRO A 548 25.57 18.90 -23.73
N ALA A 549 25.52 18.80 -22.40
CA ALA A 549 25.15 17.58 -21.67
C ALA A 549 23.63 17.45 -21.46
N ASP A 550 22.88 18.53 -21.69
CA ASP A 550 21.43 18.59 -21.51
C ASP A 550 20.68 18.06 -22.74
N LEU A 551 19.42 17.67 -22.52
CA LEU A 551 18.48 17.30 -23.57
C LEU A 551 17.39 18.35 -23.68
N VAL A 552 17.22 18.94 -24.87
CA VAL A 552 16.11 19.86 -25.15
C VAL A 552 14.99 19.11 -25.87
N LEU A 553 13.82 19.06 -25.25
CA LEU A 553 12.60 18.53 -25.85
C LEU A 553 11.91 19.65 -26.61
N ASP A 554 11.95 19.54 -27.95
CA ASP A 554 11.22 20.42 -28.84
C ASP A 554 10.35 19.67 -29.85
N SER A 555 9.22 20.26 -30.11
CA SER A 555 8.24 19.88 -31.12
C SER A 555 8.58 20.56 -32.46
N GLU A 556 9.63 20.13 -33.16
CA GLU A 556 9.80 20.56 -34.55
C GLU A 556 8.61 20.09 -35.41
N ASP A 557 8.14 20.96 -36.31
CA ASP A 557 6.98 20.72 -37.20
C ASP A 557 7.22 19.61 -38.26
N GLU A 558 8.36 18.93 -38.23
CA GLU A 558 8.73 17.82 -39.14
C GLU A 558 8.59 16.41 -38.53
N ARG A 559 8.12 16.28 -37.27
CA ARG A 559 7.90 14.95 -36.67
C ARG A 559 6.69 14.24 -37.29
N PRO A 560 6.69 12.90 -37.43
CA PRO A 560 5.55 12.17 -37.96
C PRO A 560 4.39 11.97 -36.95
N ARG A 561 4.65 12.15 -35.65
CA ARG A 561 3.70 11.91 -34.55
C ARG A 561 3.79 13.03 -33.49
N PRO A 562 2.73 13.24 -32.68
CA PRO A 562 2.76 14.19 -31.56
C PRO A 562 3.92 13.93 -30.59
N LEU A 563 4.51 14.99 -30.05
CA LEU A 563 5.57 14.89 -29.04
C LEU A 563 5.04 14.22 -27.77
N THR A 564 3.78 14.46 -27.40
CA THR A 564 3.12 13.81 -26.26
C THR A 564 3.12 12.29 -26.41
N THR A 565 2.67 11.76 -27.56
CA THR A 565 2.66 10.31 -27.82
C THR A 565 4.09 9.76 -27.88
N THR A 566 5.01 10.47 -28.53
CA THR A 566 6.42 10.05 -28.65
C THR A 566 7.10 9.95 -27.29
N ALA A 567 6.88 10.95 -26.41
CA ALA A 567 7.38 10.95 -25.04
C ALA A 567 6.77 9.80 -24.23
N PHE A 568 5.46 9.60 -24.30
CA PHE A 568 4.81 8.48 -23.62
C PHE A 568 5.38 7.12 -24.05
N LYS A 569 5.55 6.88 -25.36
CA LYS A 569 6.15 5.66 -25.91
C LYS A 569 7.62 5.49 -25.49
N ALA A 570 8.40 6.58 -25.49
CA ALA A 570 9.78 6.57 -25.01
C ALA A 570 9.88 6.20 -23.52
N LEU A 571 8.98 6.75 -22.69
CA LEU A 571 8.89 6.41 -21.28
C LEU A 571 8.48 4.94 -21.08
N GLN A 572 7.57 4.41 -21.90
CA GLN A 572 7.24 2.98 -21.86
C GLN A 572 8.48 2.11 -22.16
N LEU A 573 9.35 2.51 -23.10
CA LEU A 573 10.61 1.81 -23.39
C LEU A 573 11.63 1.90 -22.25
N ILE A 574 11.75 3.06 -21.59
CA ILE A 574 12.61 3.20 -20.41
C ILE A 574 12.11 2.29 -19.29
N HIS A 575 10.80 2.29 -19.06
CA HIS A 575 10.16 1.54 -17.98
C HIS A 575 10.20 0.03 -18.20
N SER A 576 9.99 -0.42 -19.43
CA SER A 576 9.87 -1.84 -19.77
C SER A 576 11.19 -2.55 -20.00
N ARG A 577 12.33 -1.86 -19.82
CA ARG A 577 13.66 -2.42 -19.98
C ARG A 577 13.90 -3.61 -19.05
N ASP A 578 13.27 -3.58 -17.87
CA ASP A 578 13.40 -4.58 -16.81
C ASP A 578 12.27 -5.61 -16.81
N PHE A 579 11.40 -5.64 -17.84
CA PHE A 579 10.50 -6.78 -18.04
C PHE A 579 11.33 -8.00 -18.42
N ALA A 580 11.86 -8.67 -17.38
CA ALA A 580 12.76 -9.80 -17.49
C ALA A 580 12.16 -10.92 -18.34
N GLU A 581 13.03 -11.71 -18.98
CA GLU A 581 12.60 -12.99 -19.51
C GLU A 581 12.18 -13.89 -18.34
N VAL A 582 10.95 -14.37 -18.40
CA VAL A 582 10.18 -14.98 -17.30
C VAL A 582 10.70 -16.36 -16.88
N LEU A 583 11.93 -16.71 -17.27
CA LEU A 583 12.75 -17.89 -17.00
C LEU A 583 13.71 -18.01 -18.21
N THR A 584 14.90 -17.42 -18.14
CA THR A 584 15.94 -17.60 -19.19
C THR A 584 16.62 -18.94 -19.10
N ASP A 585 16.69 -19.45 -17.87
CA ASP A 585 17.35 -20.69 -17.49
C ASP A 585 16.31 -21.63 -16.88
N PHE A 586 16.05 -22.75 -17.55
CA PHE A 586 15.06 -23.73 -17.13
C PHE A 586 15.28 -25.07 -17.82
N VAL A 587 14.50 -26.08 -17.44
CA VAL A 587 14.42 -27.35 -18.15
C VAL A 587 12.99 -27.55 -18.66
N ALA A 588 12.80 -27.53 -19.98
CA ALA A 588 11.54 -27.99 -20.57
C ALA A 588 11.48 -29.51 -20.48
N PHE A 589 10.32 -30.07 -20.14
CA PHE A 589 10.14 -31.51 -20.15
C PHE A 589 8.74 -31.91 -20.62
N ASP A 590 8.65 -33.13 -21.12
CA ASP A 590 7.41 -33.77 -21.52
C ASP A 590 7.49 -35.28 -21.19
N LEU A 591 6.33 -35.96 -21.13
CA LEU A 591 6.22 -37.37 -20.76
C LEU A 591 5.26 -38.09 -21.69
N GLU A 592 5.66 -39.28 -22.16
CA GLU A 592 4.73 -40.25 -22.73
C GLU A 592 4.34 -41.29 -21.68
N THR A 593 3.08 -41.73 -21.70
CA THR A 593 2.50 -42.58 -20.66
C THR A 593 1.73 -43.79 -21.20
N THR A 594 1.52 -44.80 -20.37
CA THR A 594 0.78 -46.04 -20.72
C THR A 594 -0.69 -45.79 -21.11
N ASP A 595 -1.30 -44.72 -20.59
CA ASP A 595 -2.68 -44.29 -20.83
C ASP A 595 -2.87 -42.80 -20.44
N LEU A 596 -4.10 -42.29 -20.53
CA LEU A 596 -4.45 -40.87 -20.31
C LEU A 596 -5.05 -40.56 -18.91
N ASP A 597 -5.04 -41.51 -17.97
CA ASP A 597 -5.49 -41.28 -16.59
C ASP A 597 -4.29 -40.95 -15.69
N PRO A 598 -4.12 -39.68 -15.25
CA PRO A 598 -2.98 -39.28 -14.43
C PRO A 598 -2.94 -39.95 -13.05
N MET A 599 -4.03 -40.59 -12.62
CA MET A 599 -4.07 -41.33 -11.35
C MET A 599 -3.59 -42.77 -11.49
N THR A 600 -3.56 -43.33 -12.70
CA THR A 600 -3.25 -44.76 -12.90
C THR A 600 -2.19 -45.07 -13.95
N CYS A 601 -1.94 -44.19 -14.92
CA CYS A 601 -0.90 -44.39 -15.95
C CYS A 601 0.52 -44.47 -15.38
N GLU A 602 1.47 -44.99 -16.14
CA GLU A 602 2.90 -45.00 -15.82
C GLU A 602 3.72 -44.37 -16.95
N ILE A 603 4.91 -43.86 -16.63
CA ILE A 603 5.79 -43.17 -17.60
C ILE A 603 6.47 -44.21 -18.48
N VAL A 604 6.46 -43.99 -19.79
CA VAL A 604 7.17 -44.83 -20.78
C VAL A 604 8.34 -44.10 -21.46
N GLU A 605 8.28 -42.78 -21.54
CA GLU A 605 9.36 -41.93 -22.06
C GLU A 605 9.47 -40.65 -21.24
N ILE A 606 10.71 -40.19 -21.02
CA ILE A 606 11.01 -38.86 -20.50
C ILE A 606 11.91 -38.15 -21.50
N GLY A 607 11.48 -36.97 -21.93
CA GLY A 607 12.28 -36.03 -22.68
C GLY A 607 12.44 -34.73 -21.92
N ALA A 608 13.66 -34.17 -21.94
CA ALA A 608 13.91 -32.88 -21.35
C ALA A 608 14.96 -32.09 -22.14
N ALA A 609 14.80 -30.78 -22.21
CA ALA A 609 15.71 -29.85 -22.89
C ALA A 609 16.13 -28.76 -21.91
N ARG A 610 17.43 -28.67 -21.64
CA ARG A 610 17.99 -27.62 -20.78
C ARG A 610 18.17 -26.35 -21.60
N VAL A 611 17.60 -25.28 -21.10
CA VAL A 611 17.68 -23.95 -21.68
C VAL A 611 18.58 -23.07 -20.81
N ARG A 612 19.49 -22.35 -21.46
CA ARG A 612 20.31 -21.29 -20.85
C ARG A 612 20.31 -20.07 -21.75
N ASP A 613 20.13 -18.89 -21.18
CA ASP A 613 20.00 -17.64 -21.94
C ASP A 613 19.01 -17.77 -23.12
N GLY A 614 17.90 -18.48 -22.90
CA GLY A 614 16.86 -18.71 -23.90
C GLY A 614 17.24 -19.65 -25.05
N ARG A 615 18.34 -20.40 -24.95
CA ARG A 615 18.78 -21.38 -25.96
C ARG A 615 18.88 -22.78 -25.37
N VAL A 616 18.48 -23.78 -26.15
CA VAL A 616 18.71 -25.19 -25.77
C VAL A 616 20.20 -25.47 -25.82
N VAL A 617 20.79 -25.85 -24.69
CA VAL A 617 22.22 -26.13 -24.54
C VAL A 617 22.53 -27.60 -24.30
N ASP A 618 21.55 -28.37 -23.81
CA ASP A 618 21.69 -29.79 -23.53
C ASP A 618 20.32 -30.49 -23.56
N THR A 619 20.30 -31.81 -23.74
CA THR A 619 19.08 -32.61 -23.86
C THR A 619 19.22 -33.92 -23.09
N PHE A 620 18.14 -34.33 -22.44
CA PHE A 620 18.02 -35.62 -21.75
C PHE A 620 16.90 -36.44 -22.36
N HIS A 621 17.17 -37.72 -22.59
CA HIS A 621 16.21 -38.69 -23.10
C HIS A 621 16.39 -40.03 -22.40
N SER A 622 15.27 -40.64 -22.02
CA SER A 622 15.26 -42.04 -21.57
C SER A 622 13.89 -42.66 -21.76
N LEU A 623 13.87 -43.87 -22.30
CA LEU A 623 12.74 -44.77 -22.11
C LEU A 623 12.69 -45.24 -20.66
N VAL A 624 11.49 -45.53 -20.19
CA VAL A 624 11.20 -46.02 -18.84
C VAL A 624 10.36 -47.28 -18.98
N ARG A 625 10.74 -48.34 -18.26
CA ARG A 625 9.93 -49.55 -18.22
C ARG A 625 8.74 -49.38 -17.27
N PRO A 626 7.50 -49.41 -17.77
CA PRO A 626 6.32 -49.42 -16.90
C PRO A 626 6.10 -50.81 -16.27
N ASP A 627 5.47 -50.84 -15.11
CA ASP A 627 4.90 -52.04 -14.49
C ASP A 627 3.53 -52.41 -15.12
N ARG A 628 2.85 -51.45 -15.75
CA ARG A 628 1.54 -51.59 -16.41
C ARG A 628 1.66 -51.70 -17.94
N PRO A 629 0.73 -52.43 -18.59
CA PRO A 629 0.72 -52.52 -20.04
C PRO A 629 0.33 -51.18 -20.69
N VAL A 630 0.92 -50.91 -21.85
CA VAL A 630 0.56 -49.76 -22.68
C VAL A 630 -0.79 -50.02 -23.34
N THR A 631 -1.73 -49.10 -23.20
CA THR A 631 -3.03 -49.21 -23.86
C THR A 631 -2.89 -49.07 -25.37
N ALA A 632 -3.75 -49.74 -26.15
CA ALA A 632 -3.73 -49.64 -27.61
C ALA A 632 -3.82 -48.19 -28.11
N SER A 633 -4.61 -47.35 -27.42
CA SER A 633 -4.72 -45.92 -27.73
C SER A 633 -3.44 -45.14 -27.47
N ALA A 634 -2.66 -45.47 -26.44
CA ALA A 634 -1.38 -44.82 -26.18
C ALA A 634 -0.33 -45.26 -27.20
N ALA A 635 -0.26 -46.56 -27.48
CA ALA A 635 0.63 -47.12 -28.50
C ALA A 635 0.36 -46.55 -29.92
N GLU A 636 -0.89 -46.23 -30.27
CA GLU A 636 -1.24 -45.55 -31.52
C GLU A 636 -0.72 -44.09 -31.59
N VAL A 637 -0.52 -43.45 -30.44
CA VAL A 637 -0.12 -42.04 -30.34
C VAL A 637 1.41 -41.91 -30.38
N HIS A 638 2.14 -42.57 -29.47
CA HIS A 638 3.60 -42.44 -29.34
C HIS A 638 4.39 -43.57 -30.02
N GLY A 639 3.72 -44.65 -30.46
CA GLY A 639 4.34 -45.72 -31.26
C GLY A 639 5.20 -46.74 -30.49
N TYR A 640 5.31 -46.66 -29.16
CA TYR A 640 6.13 -47.60 -28.37
C TYR A 640 5.40 -48.91 -28.10
N THR A 641 6.09 -50.01 -28.35
CA THR A 641 5.62 -51.37 -28.08
C THR A 641 6.12 -51.91 -26.76
N GLU A 642 5.41 -52.87 -26.17
CA GLU A 642 5.86 -53.53 -24.93
C GLU A 642 7.24 -54.19 -25.07
N ALA A 643 7.58 -54.67 -26.27
CA ALA A 643 8.89 -55.27 -26.55
C ALA A 643 10.02 -54.24 -26.47
N GLU A 644 9.79 -53.01 -26.95
CA GLU A 644 10.78 -51.92 -26.88
C GLU A 644 10.97 -51.41 -25.45
N LEU A 645 9.90 -51.40 -24.65
CA LEU A 645 9.94 -50.94 -23.26
C LEU A 645 10.45 -52.00 -22.27
N ALA A 646 10.42 -53.30 -22.63
CA ALA A 646 10.84 -54.38 -21.74
C ALA A 646 12.30 -54.29 -21.30
N ASP A 647 13.17 -53.82 -22.20
CA ASP A 647 14.61 -53.65 -21.97
C ASP A 647 14.97 -52.28 -21.36
N ALA A 648 13.99 -51.38 -21.19
CA ALA A 648 14.21 -50.07 -20.61
C ALA A 648 14.48 -50.14 -19.08
N PRO A 649 15.24 -49.19 -18.52
CA PRO A 649 15.42 -49.10 -17.06
C PRO A 649 14.12 -48.70 -16.35
N PRO A 650 13.88 -49.15 -15.11
CA PRO A 650 12.79 -48.64 -14.29
C PRO A 650 13.04 -47.18 -13.88
N LEU A 651 11.98 -46.42 -13.58
CA LEU A 651 12.07 -45.00 -13.25
C LEU A 651 13.06 -44.70 -12.12
N ALA A 652 13.16 -45.58 -11.11
CA ALA A 652 14.11 -45.43 -10.00
C ALA A 652 15.60 -45.41 -10.44
N GLN A 653 15.94 -45.96 -11.61
CA GLN A 653 17.29 -45.90 -12.19
C GLN A 653 17.46 -44.72 -13.15
N VAL A 654 16.37 -44.21 -13.72
CA VAL A 654 16.38 -43.04 -14.59
C VAL A 654 16.44 -41.75 -13.78
N TRP A 655 15.70 -41.69 -12.67
CA TRP A 655 15.52 -40.51 -11.84
C TRP A 655 16.84 -39.85 -11.39
N PRO A 656 17.87 -40.56 -10.86
CA PRO A 656 19.10 -39.90 -10.43
C PRO A 656 19.79 -39.10 -11.54
N ARG A 657 19.75 -39.61 -12.78
CA ARG A 657 20.33 -38.92 -13.95
C ARG A 657 19.48 -37.72 -14.36
N LEU A 658 18.15 -37.87 -14.32
CA LEU A 658 17.24 -36.75 -14.59
C LEU A 658 17.37 -35.67 -13.52
N ALA A 659 17.45 -36.04 -12.24
CA ALA A 659 17.62 -35.10 -11.13
C ALA A 659 18.94 -34.33 -11.23
N GLU A 660 20.04 -35.00 -11.61
CA GLU A 660 21.31 -34.34 -11.93
C GLU A 660 21.18 -33.41 -13.14
N PHE A 661 20.43 -33.83 -14.16
CA PHE A 661 20.12 -32.99 -15.32
C PHE A 661 19.18 -31.83 -15.00
N VAL A 662 18.30 -31.91 -14.01
CA VAL A 662 17.44 -30.78 -13.64
C VAL A 662 18.22 -29.83 -12.72
N GLY A 663 18.90 -30.36 -11.71
CA GLY A 663 19.52 -29.55 -10.67
C GLY A 663 18.46 -28.74 -9.93
N ASP A 664 18.72 -27.44 -9.76
CA ASP A 664 17.82 -26.48 -9.13
C ASP A 664 16.97 -25.70 -10.17
N ASP A 665 17.02 -26.09 -11.45
CA ASP A 665 16.27 -25.41 -12.49
C ASP A 665 14.75 -25.64 -12.35
N VAL A 666 13.98 -24.62 -12.72
CA VAL A 666 12.53 -24.74 -12.87
C VAL A 666 12.19 -25.68 -14.03
N LEU A 667 11.25 -26.60 -13.79
CA LEU A 667 10.72 -27.52 -14.79
C LEU A 667 9.53 -26.87 -15.53
N VAL A 668 9.71 -26.61 -16.82
CA VAL A 668 8.69 -26.02 -17.68
C VAL A 668 7.93 -27.11 -18.43
N ALA A 669 6.61 -27.09 -18.35
CA ALA A 669 5.73 -28.01 -19.07
C ALA A 669 4.57 -27.25 -19.75
N HIS A 670 3.90 -27.89 -20.70
CA HIS A 670 2.70 -27.34 -21.32
C HIS A 670 1.47 -28.15 -20.92
N ASN A 671 0.56 -27.56 -20.14
CA ASN A 671 -0.54 -28.30 -19.48
C ASN A 671 -0.04 -29.35 -18.46
N GLY A 672 1.22 -29.24 -18.01
CA GLY A 672 1.84 -30.20 -17.11
C GLY A 672 1.11 -30.33 -15.76
N LEU A 673 0.56 -29.24 -15.22
CA LEU A 673 -0.21 -29.30 -13.97
C LEU A 673 -1.54 -30.05 -14.13
N GLY A 674 -2.02 -30.18 -15.36
CA GLY A 674 -3.18 -31.00 -15.72
C GLY A 674 -2.85 -32.49 -15.85
N PHE A 675 -1.61 -32.85 -16.17
CA PHE A 675 -1.23 -34.23 -16.51
C PHE A 675 0.19 -34.63 -16.04
N ASP A 676 1.24 -34.12 -16.67
CA ASP A 676 2.63 -34.60 -16.52
C ASP A 676 3.17 -34.47 -15.09
N VAL A 677 2.91 -33.33 -14.44
CA VAL A 677 3.39 -33.05 -13.08
C VAL A 677 2.75 -33.99 -12.04
N PRO A 678 1.41 -34.17 -12.01
CA PRO A 678 0.80 -35.20 -11.16
C PRO A 678 1.35 -36.62 -11.40
N VAL A 679 1.57 -36.99 -12.67
CA VAL A 679 2.07 -38.33 -13.04
C VAL A 679 3.49 -38.55 -12.55
N LEU A 680 4.36 -37.55 -12.73
CA LEU A 680 5.74 -37.55 -12.28
C LEU A 680 5.81 -37.61 -10.75
N ARG A 681 5.18 -36.66 -10.04
CA ARG A 681 5.20 -36.61 -8.56
C ARG A 681 4.72 -37.93 -7.95
N ARG A 682 3.56 -38.44 -8.38
CA ARG A 682 2.99 -39.70 -7.87
C ARG A 682 3.93 -40.89 -8.06
N GLN A 683 4.67 -40.96 -9.17
CA GLN A 683 5.61 -42.08 -9.39
C GLN A 683 6.92 -41.89 -8.63
N LEU A 684 7.43 -40.66 -8.52
CA LEU A 684 8.61 -40.34 -7.73
C LEU A 684 8.40 -40.57 -6.24
N ASP A 685 7.26 -40.13 -5.70
CA ASP A 685 6.89 -40.25 -4.27
C ASP A 685 6.83 -41.71 -3.76
N ARG A 686 6.89 -42.70 -4.67
CA ARG A 686 7.06 -44.12 -4.31
C ARG A 686 8.45 -44.43 -3.75
N PHE A 687 9.47 -43.62 -4.04
CA PHE A 687 10.87 -43.90 -3.69
C PHE A 687 11.73 -42.67 -3.40
N THR A 688 11.26 -41.45 -3.66
CA THR A 688 11.98 -40.19 -3.36
C THR A 688 10.97 -39.08 -3.05
N ASP A 689 11.39 -38.07 -2.30
CA ASP A 689 10.58 -36.85 -2.13
C ASP A 689 10.69 -35.98 -3.39
N SER A 690 9.55 -35.58 -3.95
CA SER A 690 9.45 -34.71 -5.12
C SER A 690 9.00 -33.27 -4.79
N SER A 691 8.87 -32.95 -3.50
CA SER A 691 8.38 -31.65 -3.00
C SER A 691 9.23 -30.45 -3.43
N ASN A 692 10.55 -30.64 -3.57
CA ASN A 692 11.50 -29.60 -3.98
C ASN A 692 11.43 -29.24 -5.48
N LEU A 693 10.70 -30.02 -6.30
CA LEU A 693 10.58 -29.72 -7.73
C LEU A 693 9.62 -28.55 -7.95
N VAL A 694 10.14 -27.50 -8.57
CA VAL A 694 9.41 -26.29 -8.95
C VAL A 694 8.99 -26.39 -10.41
N PHE A 695 7.70 -26.16 -10.68
CA PHE A 695 7.12 -26.31 -12.01
C PHE A 695 6.52 -24.99 -12.50
N PHE A 696 6.65 -24.76 -13.81
CA PHE A 696 5.97 -23.69 -14.51
C PHE A 696 5.14 -24.26 -15.66
N ASP A 697 3.82 -24.05 -15.61
CA ASP A 697 2.92 -24.42 -16.70
C ASP A 697 2.74 -23.26 -17.68
N THR A 698 3.03 -23.49 -18.95
CA THR A 698 2.91 -22.47 -20.01
C THR A 698 1.48 -22.27 -20.52
N LEU A 699 0.56 -23.20 -20.24
CA LEU A 699 -0.83 -23.15 -20.74
C LEU A 699 -1.61 -21.89 -20.29
N PRO A 700 -1.54 -21.45 -19.02
CA PRO A 700 -2.17 -20.19 -18.60
C PRO A 700 -1.65 -18.98 -19.37
N LEU A 701 -0.33 -18.93 -19.63
CA LEU A 701 0.29 -17.86 -20.41
C LEU A 701 -0.21 -17.90 -21.86
N ALA A 702 -0.17 -19.06 -22.52
CA ALA A 702 -0.66 -19.24 -23.88
C ALA A 702 -2.14 -18.83 -24.02
N ARG A 703 -3.01 -19.27 -23.10
CA ARG A 703 -4.43 -18.87 -23.06
C ARG A 703 -4.65 -17.39 -22.76
N SER A 704 -3.71 -16.74 -22.10
CA SER A 704 -3.80 -15.30 -21.83
C SER A 704 -3.46 -14.46 -23.06
N LEU A 705 -2.61 -14.99 -23.95
CA LEU A 705 -2.13 -14.32 -25.17
C LEU A 705 -3.00 -14.64 -26.39
N PHE A 706 -3.56 -15.85 -26.47
CA PHE A 706 -4.33 -16.31 -27.62
C PHE A 706 -5.75 -16.74 -27.22
N ARG A 707 -6.74 -16.28 -28.01
CA ARG A 707 -8.15 -16.68 -27.85
C ARG A 707 -8.48 -18.03 -28.48
N GLU A 708 -7.62 -18.50 -29.38
CA GLU A 708 -7.78 -19.73 -30.16
C GLU A 708 -7.18 -20.94 -29.42
N SER A 709 -6.85 -22.01 -30.14
CA SER A 709 -6.22 -23.18 -29.54
C SER A 709 -4.88 -22.81 -28.90
N ALA A 710 -4.67 -23.35 -27.71
CA ALA A 710 -3.45 -23.20 -26.93
C ALA A 710 -2.86 -24.59 -26.66
N ARG A 711 -2.93 -25.51 -27.64
CA ARG A 711 -2.20 -26.78 -27.60
C ARG A 711 -0.79 -26.56 -28.13
N LEU A 712 0.17 -27.33 -27.64
CA LEU A 712 1.58 -27.19 -28.03
C LEU A 712 1.78 -27.27 -29.54
N GLY A 713 1.22 -28.27 -30.22
CA GLY A 713 1.33 -28.40 -31.68
C GLY A 713 0.77 -27.20 -32.47
N ASP A 714 -0.37 -26.66 -32.05
CA ASP A 714 -0.97 -25.48 -32.71
C ASP A 714 -0.14 -24.21 -32.46
N LEU A 715 0.53 -24.12 -31.31
CA LEU A 715 1.46 -23.02 -31.00
C LEU A 715 2.77 -23.16 -31.78
N ALA A 716 3.30 -24.38 -31.92
CA ALA A 716 4.49 -24.65 -32.71
C ALA A 716 4.27 -24.28 -34.18
N GLU A 717 3.14 -24.67 -34.76
CA GLU A 717 2.75 -24.26 -36.12
C GLU A 717 2.64 -22.74 -36.24
N ARG A 718 1.97 -22.08 -35.28
CA ARG A 718 1.81 -20.61 -35.26
C ARG A 718 3.15 -19.87 -35.24
N PHE A 719 4.13 -20.39 -34.51
CA PHE A 719 5.45 -19.77 -34.37
C PHE A 719 6.49 -20.31 -35.37
N ALA A 720 6.09 -21.20 -36.28
CA ALA A 720 6.98 -21.89 -37.20
C ALA A 720 8.15 -22.62 -36.48
N VAL A 721 7.87 -23.17 -35.30
CA VAL A 721 8.77 -24.05 -34.54
C VAL A 721 8.68 -25.46 -35.12
N GLY A 722 9.83 -26.07 -35.38
CA GLY A 722 9.91 -27.43 -35.93
C GLY A 722 9.46 -28.46 -34.90
N LEU A 723 8.51 -29.31 -35.28
CA LEU A 723 8.07 -30.45 -34.48
C LEU A 723 8.42 -31.71 -35.28
N GLU A 724 9.60 -32.28 -35.04
CA GLU A 724 10.15 -33.36 -35.87
C GLU A 724 9.28 -34.60 -35.83
N ARG A 725 8.87 -35.03 -34.63
CA ARG A 725 7.87 -36.07 -34.40
C ARG A 725 6.96 -35.65 -33.25
N ALA A 726 5.66 -35.46 -33.54
CA ALA A 726 4.67 -35.23 -32.49
C ALA A 726 4.49 -36.50 -31.66
N HIS A 727 4.25 -36.35 -30.35
CA HIS A 727 4.06 -37.46 -29.41
C HIS A 727 5.35 -38.26 -29.14
N HIS A 728 6.45 -37.52 -29.03
CA HIS A 728 7.74 -38.02 -28.60
C HIS A 728 8.32 -37.02 -27.60
N ALA A 729 8.57 -37.48 -26.38
CA ALA A 729 8.76 -36.59 -25.24
C ALA A 729 9.96 -35.62 -25.42
N LEU A 730 11.05 -36.05 -26.07
CA LEU A 730 12.20 -35.17 -26.29
C LEU A 730 11.91 -34.09 -27.34
N ASP A 731 11.28 -34.47 -28.46
CA ASP A 731 10.96 -33.55 -29.55
C ASP A 731 9.95 -32.50 -29.07
N ASP A 732 8.96 -32.93 -28.28
CA ASP A 732 7.97 -32.05 -27.66
C ASP A 732 8.61 -31.13 -26.59
N ALA A 733 9.58 -31.61 -25.80
CA ALA A 733 10.32 -30.78 -24.85
C ALA A 733 11.18 -29.71 -25.55
N VAL A 734 11.85 -30.05 -26.65
CA VAL A 734 12.63 -29.08 -27.45
C VAL A 734 11.71 -28.06 -28.11
N ALA A 735 10.60 -28.51 -28.72
CA ALA A 735 9.60 -27.61 -29.29
C ALA A 735 8.98 -26.69 -28.23
N LEU A 736 8.71 -27.20 -27.03
CA LEU A 736 8.23 -26.42 -25.90
C LEU A 736 9.21 -25.32 -25.49
N ALA A 737 10.52 -25.60 -25.43
CA ALA A 737 11.53 -24.60 -25.13
C ALA A 737 11.48 -23.41 -26.11
N GLU A 738 11.36 -23.69 -27.41
CA GLU A 738 11.25 -22.65 -28.44
C GLU A 738 9.91 -21.92 -28.41
N VAL A 739 8.79 -22.65 -28.24
CA VAL A 739 7.45 -22.06 -28.10
C VAL A 739 7.39 -21.15 -26.89
N TYR A 740 7.98 -21.53 -25.75
CA TYR A 740 8.03 -20.70 -24.56
C TYR A 740 8.79 -19.40 -24.79
N ARG A 741 9.92 -19.44 -25.49
CA ARG A 741 10.67 -18.23 -25.88
C ARG A 741 9.81 -17.25 -26.67
N GLU A 742 9.03 -17.75 -27.64
CA GLU A 742 8.12 -16.93 -28.45
C GLU A 742 6.92 -16.41 -27.63
N LEU A 743 6.36 -17.22 -26.73
CA LEU A 743 5.35 -16.77 -25.75
C LEU A 743 5.88 -15.63 -24.87
N GLY A 744 7.12 -15.75 -24.40
CA GLY A 744 7.83 -14.73 -23.64
C GLY A 744 7.96 -13.42 -24.43
N ALA A 745 8.35 -13.49 -25.70
CA ALA A 745 8.46 -12.31 -26.56
C ALA A 745 7.11 -11.58 -26.73
N ARG A 746 6.03 -12.33 -26.96
CA ARG A 746 4.66 -11.78 -27.07
C ARG A 746 4.16 -11.19 -25.75
N LYS A 747 4.49 -11.81 -24.62
CA LYS A 747 4.18 -11.27 -23.30
C LYS A 747 4.88 -9.94 -23.07
N ARG A 748 6.17 -9.83 -23.39
CA ARG A 748 6.94 -8.58 -23.27
C ARG A 748 6.38 -7.49 -24.17
N GLU A 749 6.06 -7.81 -25.42
CA GLU A 749 5.40 -6.87 -26.34
C GLU A 749 4.11 -6.31 -25.72
N ARG A 750 3.24 -7.19 -25.20
CA ARG A 750 2.01 -6.76 -24.54
C ARG A 750 2.27 -5.92 -23.28
N ALA A 751 3.20 -6.33 -22.42
CA ALA A 751 3.56 -5.60 -21.22
C ALA A 751 4.09 -4.19 -21.55
N ARG A 752 4.94 -4.05 -22.58
CA ARG A 752 5.41 -2.75 -23.11
C ARG A 752 4.25 -1.84 -23.50
N LYS A 753 3.31 -2.35 -24.29
CA LYS A 753 2.14 -1.59 -24.76
C LYS A 753 1.24 -1.16 -23.60
N ALA A 754 1.13 -1.99 -22.58
CA ALA A 754 0.23 -1.77 -21.43
C ALA A 754 0.88 -0.99 -20.26
N ALA A 755 2.17 -0.65 -20.35
CA ALA A 755 2.91 0.02 -19.29
C ALA A 755 2.47 1.49 -19.08
N LEU A 756 2.76 2.02 -17.89
CA LEU A 756 2.62 3.45 -17.54
C LEU A 756 1.19 4.03 -17.65
N VAL A 757 0.18 3.24 -17.29
CA VAL A 757 -1.22 3.69 -17.15
C VAL A 757 -1.36 4.93 -16.27
N ASN A 758 -0.46 5.07 -15.29
CA ASN A 758 -0.43 6.19 -14.37
C ASN A 758 -0.12 7.54 -15.02
N LEU A 759 0.34 7.55 -16.27
CA LEU A 759 0.57 8.78 -17.03
C LEU A 759 -0.62 9.16 -17.91
N LEU A 760 -1.69 8.35 -17.97
CA LEU A 760 -2.79 8.59 -18.89
C LEU A 760 -3.50 9.93 -18.66
N ASP A 761 -3.45 10.48 -17.45
CA ASP A 761 -3.98 11.81 -17.20
C ASP A 761 -3.17 12.91 -17.91
N PHE A 762 -1.85 12.90 -17.76
CA PHE A 762 -0.97 13.83 -18.48
C PHE A 762 -0.90 13.56 -19.99
N VAL A 763 -1.03 12.30 -20.44
CA VAL A 763 -1.19 11.98 -21.87
C VAL A 763 -2.46 12.61 -22.41
N GLY A 764 -3.57 12.53 -21.65
CA GLY A 764 -4.85 13.16 -22.02
C GLY A 764 -4.72 14.67 -22.11
N LEU A 765 -4.09 15.29 -21.11
CA LEU A 765 -3.80 16.73 -21.09
C LEU A 765 -2.94 17.14 -22.30
N GLY A 766 -1.81 16.47 -22.54
CA GLY A 766 -0.90 16.76 -23.65
C GLY A 766 -1.59 16.63 -25.01
N LEU A 767 -2.33 15.55 -25.26
CA LEU A 767 -3.08 15.35 -26.52
C LEU A 767 -4.25 16.33 -26.70
N ALA A 768 -4.76 16.93 -25.63
CA ALA A 768 -5.74 18.01 -25.72
C ALA A 768 -5.09 19.37 -26.05
N LEU A 769 -3.85 19.58 -25.61
CA LEU A 769 -3.07 20.81 -25.82
C LEU A 769 -2.29 20.80 -27.14
N GLU A 770 -1.95 19.62 -27.66
CA GLU A 770 -1.18 19.40 -28.90
C GLU A 770 -2.09 18.90 -30.04
N PRO A 771 -2.91 19.77 -30.67
CA PRO A 771 -3.71 19.38 -31.83
C PRO A 771 -2.79 19.04 -33.02
N TRP A 772 -2.93 17.82 -33.55
CA TRP A 772 -2.09 17.30 -34.62
C TRP A 772 -2.92 16.98 -35.88
N PRO A 773 -2.62 17.56 -37.06
CA PRO A 773 -3.40 17.33 -38.28
C PRO A 773 -3.39 15.88 -38.78
N GLY A 774 -2.32 15.13 -38.49
CA GLY A 774 -2.12 13.74 -38.93
C GLY A 774 -2.45 12.66 -37.90
N GLN A 775 -3.39 12.91 -36.97
CA GLN A 775 -3.72 11.96 -35.89
C GLN A 775 -4.04 10.56 -36.44
N THR A 776 -3.33 9.56 -35.91
CA THR A 776 -3.57 8.15 -36.23
C THR A 776 -4.74 7.59 -35.41
N ASP A 777 -5.16 6.37 -35.73
CA ASP A 777 -6.19 5.69 -34.94
C ASP A 777 -5.72 5.39 -33.50
N GLU A 778 -4.42 5.13 -33.32
CA GLU A 778 -3.82 4.97 -31.99
C GLU A 778 -3.86 6.28 -31.18
N ASP A 779 -3.54 7.43 -31.77
CA ASP A 779 -3.58 8.71 -31.05
C ASP A 779 -5.01 9.02 -30.56
N ARG A 780 -6.03 8.70 -31.37
CA ARG A 780 -7.44 8.81 -30.98
C ARG A 780 -7.81 7.83 -29.87
N LEU A 781 -7.33 6.59 -29.96
CA LEU A 781 -7.55 5.57 -28.93
C LEU A 781 -6.93 6.02 -27.60
N LEU A 782 -5.65 6.41 -27.58
CA LEU A 782 -4.96 6.91 -26.39
C LEU A 782 -5.69 8.10 -25.78
N ARG A 783 -6.11 9.07 -26.59
CA ARG A 783 -6.93 10.20 -26.10
C ARG A 783 -8.22 9.73 -25.43
N ASN A 784 -8.96 8.82 -26.06
CA ASN A 784 -10.22 8.30 -25.50
C ASN A 784 -9.99 7.52 -24.19
N LEU A 785 -8.91 6.74 -24.11
CA LEU A 785 -8.52 6.03 -22.90
C LEU A 785 -8.06 6.96 -21.79
N ALA A 786 -7.45 8.10 -22.14
CA ALA A 786 -6.89 9.08 -21.23
C ALA A 786 -7.91 10.04 -20.61
N VAL A 787 -8.98 10.40 -21.32
CA VAL A 787 -10.00 11.36 -20.84
C VAL A 787 -10.56 11.01 -19.44
N PRO A 788 -10.92 9.74 -19.13
CA PRO A 788 -11.36 9.37 -17.78
C PRO A 788 -10.34 9.61 -16.68
N PHE A 789 -9.05 9.53 -17.01
CA PHE A 789 -7.97 9.81 -16.06
C PHE A 789 -7.79 11.30 -15.88
N ALA A 790 -7.66 12.06 -16.98
CA ALA A 790 -7.47 13.51 -16.92
C ALA A 790 -8.64 14.24 -16.24
N LEU A 791 -9.88 13.83 -16.49
CA LEU A 791 -11.08 14.38 -15.85
C LEU A 791 -11.45 13.69 -14.54
N GLY A 792 -10.67 12.68 -14.14
CA GLY A 792 -10.97 11.75 -13.06
C GLY A 792 -11.10 12.42 -11.69
N ARG A 793 -11.70 11.69 -10.74
CA ARG A 793 -11.81 12.17 -9.36
C ARG A 793 -10.45 12.17 -8.64
N TYR A 794 -9.53 11.33 -9.09
CA TYR A 794 -8.26 11.04 -8.40
C TYR A 794 -7.02 11.50 -9.19
N SER A 795 -7.21 12.24 -10.28
CA SER A 795 -6.10 12.84 -11.00
C SER A 795 -5.94 14.29 -10.56
N ASP A 796 -4.68 14.65 -10.28
CA ASP A 796 -4.26 16.01 -9.95
C ASP A 796 -3.71 16.74 -11.18
N CYS A 797 -3.77 16.15 -12.39
CA CYS A 797 -3.12 16.72 -13.59
C CYS A 797 -3.68 18.08 -13.99
N LEU A 798 -4.98 18.32 -13.84
CA LEU A 798 -5.60 19.61 -14.13
C LEU A 798 -5.22 20.63 -13.06
N ASP A 799 -5.24 20.26 -11.79
CA ASP A 799 -4.83 21.16 -10.70
C ASP A 799 -3.34 21.53 -10.83
N TYR A 800 -2.50 20.58 -11.24
CA TYR A 800 -1.10 20.81 -11.61
C TYR A 800 -0.96 21.77 -12.80
N TYR A 801 -1.76 21.57 -13.85
CA TYR A 801 -1.78 22.46 -15.01
C TYR A 801 -2.13 23.90 -14.62
N GLU A 802 -3.15 24.09 -13.78
CA GLU A 802 -3.54 25.40 -13.27
C GLU A 802 -2.42 26.09 -12.47
N GLY A 803 -1.74 25.33 -11.60
CA GLY A 803 -0.64 25.86 -10.79
C GLY A 803 0.61 26.27 -11.58
N GLU A 804 0.90 25.58 -12.68
CA GLU A 804 2.07 25.85 -13.53
C GLU A 804 1.80 26.95 -14.57
N LEU A 805 0.53 27.17 -14.96
CA LEU A 805 0.12 28.25 -15.88
C LEU A 805 0.64 29.62 -15.43
N GLU A 806 0.63 29.91 -14.13
CA GLU A 806 1.10 31.18 -13.56
C GLU A 806 2.61 31.41 -13.74
N GLN A 807 3.39 30.35 -13.98
CA GLN A 807 4.84 30.41 -13.98
C GLN A 807 5.46 30.44 -15.39
N THR A 808 4.82 29.83 -16.40
CA THR A 808 5.61 29.30 -17.54
C THR A 808 5.02 29.41 -18.96
N ALA A 809 3.72 29.68 -19.16
CA ALA A 809 3.11 29.43 -20.48
C ALA A 809 2.35 30.64 -21.08
N PRO A 810 3.03 31.59 -21.75
CA PRO A 810 2.35 32.65 -22.50
C PRO A 810 1.55 32.06 -23.68
N GLY A 811 0.22 32.20 -23.65
CA GLY A 811 -0.68 31.76 -24.71
C GLY A 811 -1.25 30.34 -24.55
N ALA A 812 -1.03 29.69 -23.40
CA ALA A 812 -1.71 28.44 -23.07
C ALA A 812 -3.22 28.65 -22.81
N PRO A 813 -4.08 27.68 -23.17
CA PRO A 813 -5.52 27.77 -22.93
C PRO A 813 -5.86 27.71 -21.43
N GLU A 814 -6.85 28.50 -21.04
CA GLU A 814 -7.42 28.48 -19.69
C GLU A 814 -8.02 27.10 -19.35
N MET A 815 -8.13 26.80 -18.06
CA MET A 815 -8.64 25.52 -17.56
C MET A 815 -9.97 25.09 -18.20
N GLU A 816 -10.92 26.01 -18.35
CA GLU A 816 -12.22 25.72 -18.96
C GLU A 816 -12.13 25.31 -20.43
N GLU A 817 -11.19 25.89 -21.17
CA GLU A 817 -10.97 25.50 -22.57
C GLU A 817 -10.32 24.12 -22.63
N VAL A 818 -9.36 23.81 -21.76
CA VAL A 818 -8.78 22.47 -21.64
C VAL A 818 -9.84 21.42 -21.32
N ILE A 819 -10.70 21.68 -20.34
CA ILE A 819 -11.83 20.81 -19.99
C ILE A 819 -12.76 20.65 -21.20
N ALA A 820 -13.05 21.72 -21.95
CA ALA A 820 -13.86 21.63 -23.17
C ALA A 820 -13.21 20.72 -24.22
N ARG A 821 -11.90 20.83 -24.43
CA ARG A 821 -11.12 19.96 -25.35
C ARG A 821 -11.09 18.50 -24.89
N LEU A 822 -11.20 18.23 -23.60
CA LEU A 822 -11.30 16.88 -23.02
C LEU A 822 -12.73 16.31 -23.02
N GLY A 823 -13.73 17.04 -23.51
CA GLY A 823 -15.13 16.59 -23.61
C GLY A 823 -16.13 17.38 -22.76
N GLY A 824 -15.66 18.34 -21.98
CA GLY A 824 -16.47 19.33 -21.27
C GLY A 824 -16.93 18.93 -19.86
N ARG A 825 -17.45 19.91 -19.11
CA ARG A 825 -17.86 19.75 -17.70
C ARG A 825 -18.87 18.63 -17.46
N LYS A 826 -19.83 18.40 -18.37
CA LYS A 826 -20.82 17.32 -18.23
C LYS A 826 -20.17 15.93 -18.22
N VAL A 827 -19.12 15.74 -19.04
CA VAL A 827 -18.38 14.48 -19.11
C VAL A 827 -17.55 14.31 -17.83
N MET A 828 -16.89 15.38 -17.37
CA MET A 828 -16.14 15.43 -16.11
C MET A 828 -17.02 15.11 -14.90
N GLU A 829 -18.19 15.73 -14.76
CA GLU A 829 -19.16 15.49 -13.69
C GLU A 829 -19.63 14.02 -13.67
N ARG A 830 -19.94 13.46 -14.86
CA ARG A 830 -20.31 12.06 -14.99
C ARG A 830 -19.18 11.12 -14.56
N ILE A 831 -17.96 11.34 -15.06
CA ILE A 831 -16.77 10.52 -14.70
C ILE A 831 -16.54 10.60 -13.20
N ARG A 832 -16.54 11.79 -12.60
CA ARG A 832 -16.30 12.00 -11.17
C ARG A 832 -17.40 11.42 -10.28
N ALA A 833 -18.62 11.24 -10.79
CA ALA A 833 -19.72 10.58 -10.11
C ALA A 833 -19.63 9.05 -10.15
N GLU A 834 -19.00 8.49 -11.19
CA GLU A 834 -18.83 7.05 -11.35
C GLU A 834 -17.72 6.53 -10.43
N ARG A 835 -18.04 5.52 -9.60
CA ARG A 835 -17.06 4.89 -8.71
C ARG A 835 -16.36 3.76 -9.45
N ARG A 836 -15.36 4.04 -10.28
CA ARG A 836 -14.57 2.99 -10.95
C ARG A 836 -13.28 2.73 -10.18
N PRO A 837 -13.08 1.53 -9.58
CA PRO A 837 -11.82 1.16 -8.93
C PRO A 837 -10.59 1.27 -9.84
N ALA A 838 -10.79 1.10 -11.16
CA ALA A 838 -9.74 1.20 -12.18
C ALA A 838 -8.96 2.54 -12.16
N GLU A 839 -9.62 3.64 -11.76
CA GLU A 839 -9.01 4.99 -11.74
C GLU A 839 -8.02 5.19 -10.57
N ARG A 840 -7.98 4.27 -9.58
CA ARG A 840 -7.09 4.40 -8.41
C ARG A 840 -5.74 3.71 -8.58
N TYR A 841 -5.64 2.84 -9.56
CA TYR A 841 -4.44 2.03 -9.77
C TYR A 841 -3.17 2.84 -10.00
N PRO A 842 -3.19 3.96 -10.76
CA PRO A 842 -2.03 4.85 -10.86
C PRO A 842 -1.43 5.23 -9.50
N ALA A 843 -2.25 5.77 -8.61
CA ALA A 843 -1.83 6.22 -7.28
C ALA A 843 -1.46 5.04 -6.37
N ALA A 844 -2.15 3.90 -6.49
CA ALA A 844 -1.85 2.72 -5.70
C ALA A 844 -0.51 2.08 -6.11
N VAL A 845 -0.22 1.99 -7.41
CA VAL A 845 1.04 1.49 -7.94
C VAL A 845 2.19 2.45 -7.63
N ALA A 846 1.98 3.77 -7.69
CA ALA A 846 2.98 4.75 -7.28
C ALA A 846 3.38 4.57 -5.80
N ARG A 847 2.40 4.43 -4.90
CA ARG A 847 2.66 4.14 -3.48
C ARG A 847 3.36 2.79 -3.27
N LEU A 848 2.93 1.76 -4.02
CA LEU A 848 3.58 0.45 -4.01
C LEU A 848 5.07 0.56 -4.41
N ARG A 849 5.39 1.33 -5.47
CA ARG A 849 6.77 1.55 -5.92
C ARG A 849 7.62 2.28 -4.88
N ALA A 850 7.09 3.37 -4.31
CA ALA A 850 7.78 4.09 -3.26
C ALA A 850 8.14 3.17 -2.08
N LEU A 851 7.24 2.24 -1.73
CA LEU A 851 7.50 1.22 -0.70
C LEU A 851 8.53 0.18 -1.12
N ILE A 852 8.53 -0.27 -2.38
CA ILE A 852 9.54 -1.20 -2.90
C ILE A 852 10.93 -0.56 -2.86
N GLU A 853 11.07 0.69 -3.28
CA GLU A 853 12.35 1.42 -3.29
C GLU A 853 12.96 1.50 -1.89
N VAL A 854 12.17 1.84 -0.87
CA VAL A 854 12.65 1.88 0.52
C VAL A 854 12.80 0.51 1.17
N SER A 855 12.40 -0.57 0.49
CA SER A 855 12.49 -1.96 0.97
C SER A 855 13.69 -2.71 0.40
N GLY A 856 14.53 -2.08 -0.43
CA GLY A 856 15.69 -2.72 -1.03
C GLY A 856 16.62 -3.39 -0.01
N ALA A 857 17.08 -4.59 -0.35
CA ALA A 857 18.05 -5.39 0.40
C ALA A 857 19.01 -6.12 -0.56
N GLU A 858 19.96 -6.90 -0.03
CA GLU A 858 20.92 -7.64 -0.87
C GLU A 858 20.26 -8.80 -1.62
N THR A 859 19.21 -9.40 -1.05
CA THR A 859 18.47 -10.52 -1.64
C THR A 859 17.00 -10.18 -1.88
N LEU A 860 16.36 -10.91 -2.80
CA LEU A 860 14.90 -10.82 -3.03
C LEU A 860 14.11 -11.17 -1.77
N GLU A 861 14.50 -12.23 -1.06
CA GLU A 861 13.83 -12.71 0.15
C GLU A 861 13.79 -11.62 1.25
N GLU A 862 14.94 -10.98 1.52
CA GLU A 862 15.02 -9.89 2.48
C GLU A 862 14.21 -8.68 2.03
N SER A 863 14.25 -8.35 0.73
CA SER A 863 13.50 -7.23 0.17
C SER A 863 11.99 -7.46 0.31
N ALA A 864 11.51 -8.67 -0.01
CA ALA A 864 10.12 -9.06 0.13
C ALA A 864 9.67 -9.04 1.60
N ALA A 865 10.49 -9.55 2.52
CA ALA A 865 10.22 -9.52 3.96
C ALA A 865 10.10 -8.08 4.49
N ARG A 866 11.04 -7.19 4.13
CA ARG A 866 11.01 -5.76 4.50
C ARG A 866 9.77 -5.05 3.93
N PHE A 867 9.42 -5.36 2.68
CA PHE A 867 8.23 -4.79 2.05
C PHE A 867 6.95 -5.23 2.78
N LEU A 868 6.78 -6.52 3.03
CA LEU A 868 5.61 -7.07 3.73
C LEU A 868 5.48 -6.51 5.15
N GLU A 869 6.60 -6.31 5.84
CA GLU A 869 6.65 -5.64 7.14
C GLU A 869 6.16 -4.20 7.06
N ARG A 870 6.71 -3.39 6.14
CA ARG A 870 6.29 -1.99 5.98
C ARG A 870 4.80 -1.90 5.66
N VAL A 871 4.29 -2.79 4.83
CA VAL A 871 2.85 -2.87 4.52
C VAL A 871 2.03 -3.20 5.76
N ALA A 872 2.46 -4.17 6.58
CA ALA A 872 1.80 -4.49 7.84
C ALA A 872 1.82 -3.26 8.79
N LEU A 873 2.98 -2.65 8.99
CA LEU A 873 3.14 -1.46 9.83
C LEU A 873 2.39 -0.23 9.29
N SER A 874 2.02 -0.19 8.00
CA SER A 874 1.29 0.91 7.34
C SER A 874 -0.24 0.75 7.32
N THR A 875 -0.80 -0.16 8.14
CA THR A 875 -2.23 -0.50 8.12
C THR A 875 -3.20 0.65 8.48
N SER A 876 -2.70 1.81 8.95
CA SER A 876 -3.46 3.06 8.95
C SER A 876 -2.56 4.27 8.65
N GLU A 877 -2.38 4.60 7.37
CA GLU A 877 -1.91 5.93 6.98
C GLU A 877 -2.86 6.99 7.57
N GLY A 878 -2.29 8.01 8.20
CA GLY A 878 -3.05 9.16 8.68
C GLY A 878 -3.81 9.81 7.52
N VAL A 879 -4.91 10.49 7.81
CA VAL A 879 -5.71 11.10 6.75
C VAL A 879 -4.99 12.32 6.17
N GLU A 880 -4.90 12.42 4.84
CA GLU A 880 -4.48 13.63 4.14
C GLU A 880 -5.69 14.51 3.80
N ALA A 881 -5.53 15.81 4.03
CA ALA A 881 -6.50 16.82 3.61
C ALA A 881 -6.36 17.05 2.10
N ASP A 882 -7.49 17.14 1.42
CA ASP A 882 -7.56 17.42 -0.01
C ASP A 882 -7.71 18.94 -0.21
N PRO A 883 -6.78 19.62 -0.91
CA PRO A 883 -6.82 21.07 -1.09
C PRO A 883 -7.96 21.55 -1.99
N HIS A 884 -8.53 20.67 -2.82
CA HIS A 884 -9.53 21.02 -3.83
C HIS A 884 -10.94 20.50 -3.49
N ARG A 885 -11.15 19.92 -2.30
CA ARG A 885 -12.43 19.36 -1.86
C ARG A 885 -12.74 19.66 -0.40
N VAL A 886 -14.04 19.76 -0.07
CA VAL A 886 -14.49 19.78 1.32
C VAL A 886 -14.12 18.47 2.00
N ASN A 887 -13.39 18.57 3.10
CA ASN A 887 -12.84 17.42 3.83
C ASN A 887 -13.86 16.87 4.83
N LEU A 888 -14.36 15.66 4.59
CA LEU A 888 -15.30 14.97 5.50
C LEU A 888 -14.52 13.98 6.36
N LEU A 889 -14.25 14.33 7.62
CA LEU A 889 -13.32 13.62 8.51
C LEU A 889 -14.00 13.10 9.78
N THR A 890 -13.54 11.97 10.32
CA THR A 890 -13.89 11.64 11.71
C THR A 890 -13.08 12.51 12.66
N LEU A 891 -13.62 12.80 13.84
CA LEU A 891 -12.91 13.56 14.87
C LEU A 891 -11.57 12.94 15.29
N HIS A 892 -11.45 11.60 15.31
CA HIS A 892 -10.16 10.96 15.58
C HIS A 892 -9.15 11.22 14.46
N SER A 893 -9.61 11.16 13.21
CA SER A 893 -8.74 11.26 12.03
C SER A 893 -8.25 12.68 11.74
N THR A 894 -8.85 13.70 12.36
CA THR A 894 -8.46 15.09 12.12
C THR A 894 -7.24 15.53 12.91
N LYS A 895 -6.72 14.70 13.83
CA LYS A 895 -5.49 15.01 14.57
C LYS A 895 -4.34 15.20 13.57
N GLY A 896 -3.61 16.32 13.69
CA GLY A 896 -2.55 16.72 12.75
C GLY A 896 -3.01 17.48 11.51
N LEU A 897 -4.32 17.64 11.28
CA LEU A 897 -4.88 18.47 10.21
C LEU A 897 -5.40 19.81 10.76
N GLU A 898 -5.59 20.81 9.91
CA GLU A 898 -6.17 22.11 10.26
C GLU A 898 -6.81 22.78 9.04
N PHE A 899 -7.86 23.55 9.29
CA PHE A 899 -8.76 24.08 8.25
C PHE A 899 -9.20 25.49 8.60
N SER A 900 -9.41 26.34 7.59
CA SER A 900 -9.87 27.72 7.79
C SER A 900 -11.33 27.78 8.28
N ARG A 901 -12.16 26.82 7.85
CA ARG A 901 -13.58 26.67 8.22
C ARG A 901 -13.84 25.25 8.71
N VAL A 902 -14.38 25.09 9.91
CA VAL A 902 -14.73 23.79 10.48
C VAL A 902 -16.17 23.74 10.96
N TYR A 903 -16.86 22.67 10.56
CA TYR A 903 -18.19 22.31 11.02
C TYR A 903 -18.07 21.01 11.83
N VAL A 904 -18.43 21.02 13.11
CA VAL A 904 -18.52 19.78 13.90
C VAL A 904 -19.99 19.38 13.99
N VAL A 905 -20.30 18.23 13.39
CA VAL A 905 -21.65 17.70 13.27
C VAL A 905 -21.89 16.62 14.30
N GLY A 906 -23.05 16.71 14.96
CA GLY A 906 -23.47 15.74 15.96
C GLY A 906 -22.93 16.04 17.35
N VAL A 907 -23.08 17.28 17.81
CA VAL A 907 -22.76 17.70 19.20
C VAL A 907 -23.98 17.51 20.12
N GLU A 908 -24.69 16.40 19.91
CA GLU A 908 -25.79 15.92 20.74
C GLU A 908 -25.35 14.68 21.54
N ASP A 909 -25.99 14.42 22.69
CA ASP A 909 -25.59 13.32 23.59
C ASP A 909 -25.52 11.96 22.89
N TYR A 910 -26.40 11.70 21.91
CA TYR A 910 -26.41 10.47 21.12
C TYR A 910 -25.09 10.21 20.37
N GLN A 911 -24.43 11.26 19.87
CA GLN A 911 -23.14 11.18 19.16
C GLN A 911 -21.96 11.54 20.07
N MET A 912 -22.14 12.44 21.03
CA MET A 912 -21.08 13.01 21.85
C MET A 912 -21.61 13.46 23.22
N PRO A 913 -21.25 12.79 24.33
CA PRO A 913 -20.19 11.76 24.46
C PRO A 913 -20.53 10.39 23.85
N GLY A 914 -21.79 10.17 23.47
CA GLY A 914 -22.31 8.90 23.01
C GLY A 914 -23.36 8.37 23.98
N TYR A 915 -24.43 7.77 23.45
CA TYR A 915 -25.64 7.43 24.21
C TYR A 915 -25.38 6.73 25.56
N TYR A 916 -24.48 5.73 25.59
CA TYR A 916 -24.18 4.98 26.82
C TYR A 916 -23.28 5.75 27.79
N ALA A 917 -22.27 6.47 27.29
CA ALA A 917 -21.40 7.29 28.14
C ALA A 917 -22.20 8.37 28.89
N ALA A 918 -23.14 9.01 28.17
CA ALA A 918 -24.04 10.01 28.74
C ALA A 918 -25.01 9.41 29.79
N LEU A 919 -25.62 8.26 29.50
CA LEU A 919 -26.62 7.65 30.40
C LEU A 919 -26.01 6.96 31.62
N GLU A 920 -24.86 6.30 31.46
CA GLU A 920 -24.22 5.51 32.51
C GLU A 920 -23.18 6.30 33.32
N SER A 921 -23.01 7.60 33.04
CA SER A 921 -22.06 8.48 33.74
C SER A 921 -20.63 7.92 33.77
N ARG A 922 -20.18 7.35 32.65
CA ARG A 922 -18.82 6.80 32.54
C ARG A 922 -17.83 7.96 32.42
N THR A 923 -17.25 8.36 33.55
CA THR A 923 -16.40 9.55 33.67
C THR A 923 -15.23 9.54 32.69
N ASP A 924 -14.52 8.42 32.54
CA ASP A 924 -13.36 8.35 31.65
C ASP A 924 -13.73 8.45 30.16
N GLU A 925 -14.80 7.78 29.73
CA GLU A 925 -15.32 7.88 28.36
C GLU A 925 -15.80 9.30 28.06
N THR A 926 -16.43 9.96 29.03
CA THR A 926 -16.88 11.36 28.91
C THR A 926 -15.69 12.31 28.82
N ASN A 927 -14.68 12.13 29.68
CA ASN A 927 -13.45 12.93 29.67
C ASN A 927 -12.69 12.80 28.35
N GLU A 928 -12.62 11.59 27.78
CA GLU A 928 -12.05 11.37 26.44
C GLU A 928 -12.89 12.02 25.35
N ALA A 929 -14.22 11.90 25.39
CA ALA A 929 -15.09 12.56 24.43
C ALA A 929 -14.96 14.09 24.48
N ARG A 930 -14.72 14.68 25.67
CA ARG A 930 -14.36 16.10 25.79
C ARG A 930 -13.05 16.41 25.09
N ARG A 931 -11.97 15.66 25.35
CA ARG A 931 -10.67 15.82 24.66
C ARG A 931 -10.82 15.69 23.15
N LEU A 932 -11.63 14.75 22.69
CA LEU A 932 -11.93 14.56 21.27
C LEU A 932 -12.62 15.78 20.65
N LEU A 933 -13.65 16.32 21.30
CA LEU A 933 -14.31 17.54 20.81
C LEU A 933 -13.34 18.73 20.82
N TYR A 934 -12.57 18.90 21.89
CA TYR A 934 -11.52 19.92 22.00
C TYR A 934 -10.50 19.81 20.85
N VAL A 935 -10.02 18.60 20.55
CA VAL A 935 -9.14 18.34 19.41
C VAL A 935 -9.82 18.78 18.11
N GLY A 936 -11.08 18.42 17.88
CA GLY A 936 -11.85 18.80 16.69
C GLY A 936 -12.06 20.31 16.54
N MET A 937 -12.49 20.98 17.61
CA MET A 937 -12.71 22.42 17.64
C MET A 937 -11.42 23.19 17.32
N THR A 938 -10.30 22.75 17.89
CA THR A 938 -8.99 23.40 17.72
C THR A 938 -8.35 23.10 16.37
N ARG A 939 -9.00 22.35 15.46
CA ARG A 939 -8.59 22.26 14.05
C ARG A 939 -9.04 23.45 13.21
N ALA A 940 -10.00 24.22 13.71
CA ALA A 940 -10.50 25.42 13.08
C ALA A 940 -9.50 26.56 13.26
N ARG A 941 -9.04 27.17 12.16
CA ARG A 941 -8.22 28.38 12.21
C ARG A 941 -9.09 29.61 12.49
N ASP A 942 -10.13 29.85 11.70
CA ASP A 942 -10.85 31.13 11.77
C ASP A 942 -12.31 31.02 12.20
N ARG A 943 -13.07 30.05 11.65
CA ARG A 943 -14.51 29.89 11.93
C ARG A 943 -14.81 28.46 12.37
N LEU A 944 -15.53 28.35 13.48
CA LEU A 944 -16.02 27.10 14.04
C LEU A 944 -17.55 27.15 14.16
N VAL A 945 -18.20 26.14 13.60
CA VAL A 945 -19.65 25.91 13.72
C VAL A 945 -19.90 24.55 14.36
N LEU A 946 -20.72 24.52 15.40
CA LEU A 946 -21.16 23.30 16.08
C LEU A 946 -22.64 23.08 15.78
N THR A 947 -23.02 21.87 15.36
CA THR A 947 -24.42 21.55 15.07
C THR A 947 -24.93 20.38 15.89
N ARG A 948 -26.21 20.46 16.27
CA ARG A 948 -26.96 19.34 16.85
C ARG A 948 -28.32 19.15 16.18
N THR A 949 -28.83 17.94 16.26
CA THR A 949 -30.18 17.57 15.81
C THR A 949 -31.06 17.16 16.98
N ASP A 950 -32.37 17.40 16.91
CA ASP A 950 -33.37 16.88 17.85
C ASP A 950 -33.67 15.38 17.56
N ARG A 951 -33.52 14.95 16.31
CA ARG A 951 -33.60 13.55 15.90
C ARG A 951 -32.47 13.16 14.96
N ARG A 952 -31.84 12.00 15.19
CA ARG A 952 -30.91 11.37 14.23
C ARG A 952 -31.32 9.94 13.90
N ARG A 953 -31.38 9.59 12.62
CA ARG A 953 -31.86 8.29 12.10
C ARG A 953 -33.24 7.91 12.62
N GLY A 954 -34.11 8.91 12.77
CA GLY A 954 -35.47 8.76 13.29
C GLY A 954 -35.56 8.50 14.79
N LYS A 955 -34.46 8.57 15.55
CA LYS A 955 -34.43 8.44 17.01
C LYS A 955 -34.16 9.80 17.66
N ASP A 956 -34.66 9.99 18.88
CA ASP A 956 -34.31 11.14 19.71
C ASP A 956 -32.79 11.13 19.98
N SER A 957 -32.13 12.27 19.78
CA SER A 957 -30.69 12.42 19.94
C SER A 957 -30.26 12.85 21.35
N GLY A 958 -31.21 13.12 22.25
CA GLY A 958 -30.92 13.55 23.62
C GLY A 958 -30.54 15.03 23.73
N GLY A 959 -29.89 15.36 24.85
CA GLY A 959 -29.51 16.72 25.22
C GLY A 959 -28.30 17.25 24.47
N ALA A 960 -27.68 18.26 25.07
CA ALA A 960 -26.57 19.01 24.50
C ALA A 960 -25.48 19.25 25.55
N LEU A 961 -25.12 18.20 26.31
CA LEU A 961 -24.23 18.30 27.48
C LEU A 961 -22.97 19.13 27.18
N PHE A 962 -22.29 18.84 26.08
CA PHE A 962 -21.06 19.55 25.72
C PHE A 962 -21.29 20.99 25.21
N LEU A 963 -22.45 21.30 24.62
CA LEU A 963 -22.77 22.69 24.30
C LEU A 963 -23.04 23.51 25.57
N ASP A 964 -23.69 22.90 26.57
CA ASP A 964 -23.93 23.52 27.87
C ASP A 964 -22.60 23.78 28.62
N GLU A 965 -21.67 22.82 28.62
CA GLU A 965 -20.31 22.99 29.18
C GLU A 965 -19.49 24.07 28.45
N LEU A 966 -19.72 24.26 27.15
CA LEU A 966 -19.12 25.35 26.37
C LEU A 966 -19.77 26.72 26.63
N ALA A 967 -20.89 26.75 27.36
CA ALA A 967 -21.79 27.89 27.52
C ALA A 967 -22.29 28.44 26.17
N LEU A 968 -22.71 27.54 25.28
CA LEU A 968 -23.29 27.86 23.98
C LEU A 968 -24.74 27.38 23.91
N SER A 969 -25.67 28.32 23.70
CA SER A 969 -27.08 27.97 23.45
C SER A 969 -27.32 27.79 21.95
N PRO A 970 -27.70 26.57 21.49
CA PRO A 970 -27.94 26.33 20.07
C PRO A 970 -29.13 27.14 19.59
N THR A 971 -28.90 27.98 18.57
CA THR A 971 -29.94 28.78 17.94
C THR A 971 -30.58 28.02 16.78
N ARG A 972 -31.86 28.27 16.47
CA ARG A 972 -32.42 27.83 15.19
C ARG A 972 -32.05 28.88 14.14
N PRO A 973 -31.39 28.49 13.03
CA PRO A 973 -30.92 29.43 12.03
C PRO A 973 -32.04 30.15 11.27
#